data_AF-A0A1W9XFM5-F1
#
_entry.id   AF-A0A1W9XFM5-F1
#
_cell.length_a   1.000
_cell.length_b   1.000
_cell.length_c   1.000
_cell.angle_alpha   90.00
_cell.angle_beta   90.00
_cell.angle_gamma   90.00
#
_symmetry.space_group_name_H-M   'P 1'
#
loop_
_entity.id
_entity.type
_entity.pdbx_description
1 polymer ?
#
loop_
_entity_poly.entity_id
_entity_poly.type
_entity_poly.pdbx_seq_one_letter_code
_entity_poly.pdbx_strand_id
1 'polypeptide(L)'
;MSKSSPPHILIFEPRTEGHHLSWLHCISEDFLSAGFRLTLALDDHPESEQRIRETFSTDLIDDVEIIPVFNEDGKLRGGSKLKTVALCLGESRADEVLLPNFDEIASNCLRLAAMGIYPPKVLKGRISGIYHRPRSLANPGWPPGNLIKTIGLRGLCRNGWLRHIWLLDEYLVREVRHAYPGLTFHCIPDPCEGNFFYTGEDARDALDIPPDKFVFLNYGIPARRKGLHIAVQAMLETDPDAAMLLLCAGQLPDDAQVLSGLEKLKARGQACVLDRYVTDLEEKLCFCASDAVLLPYIRHFGSSAVLSRAAVAGKMVIASDEGLIAKRVRDHHLGLLFPSENSGELKKIMENAASLNHAEMEMFQHMIIRADVPGKLSEQRCFCHMRRKMYKNETFPGADISERNDLKEWCKDNISADKVIFWLFAGAFLGMPLGTSPPIICGGIATAIWLFSGRVRKLRHFFGHGYSRPILLFMLLPWLCLLYTPDLKGLGLDYAGKVHYWIYCLALGSVPLGLFRPKKLIQAFLIGLAINAVAGGFQLAGLMPLKGEGWCSGFGRGYSTLSAYLVLGMLAASFLFRKTEEKKTRIGLCFLMLLYFFHLVILNGRTGYVTFLLLSPLIIRNFFGQFRIIRISVGCAVLLGMMFLSPVVRDRVALSVEQLNYHLNAAPEDAWGREYNIENQDRFYMWRGAVHVFVENPLFGVGTGGYQKALKARGRPEDPPIAHPHNDLLHMAVSYGIMGIFVFFWLFGEMIKNAWPHRHTLTGNFVLSAIWVILVSGLFNAHTLDAGMIFLLAVSAGLLHAIVSFGKGSGKT
;
A
#
# COMPACT_ATOMS: atom_id res chain seq x y z
N MET A 1 37.39 -38.64 -19.71
CA MET A 1 36.33 -38.06 -18.85
C MET A 1 36.72 -36.62 -18.54
N SER A 2 36.08 -35.63 -19.17
CA SER A 2 36.36 -34.21 -18.86
C SER A 2 35.91 -33.94 -17.42
N LYS A 3 36.82 -33.44 -16.57
CA LYS A 3 36.46 -32.89 -15.26
C LYS A 3 35.45 -31.76 -15.51
N SER A 4 34.16 -32.01 -15.25
CA SER A 4 33.16 -30.94 -15.26
C SER A 4 33.54 -29.96 -14.16
N SER A 5 33.70 -28.69 -14.51
CA SER A 5 33.89 -27.62 -13.53
C SER A 5 32.81 -27.70 -12.43
N PRO A 6 33.15 -27.40 -11.17
CA PRO A 6 32.17 -27.41 -10.10
C PRO A 6 31.02 -26.44 -10.46
N PRO A 7 29.76 -26.83 -10.24
CA PRO A 7 28.61 -25.97 -10.52
C PRO A 7 28.73 -24.66 -9.75
N HIS A 8 28.47 -23.54 -10.43
CA HIS A 8 28.63 -22.21 -9.88
C HIS A 8 27.27 -21.58 -9.60
N ILE A 9 27.04 -21.20 -8.34
CA ILE A 9 25.80 -20.56 -7.90
C ILE A 9 26.08 -19.13 -7.46
N LEU A 10 25.24 -18.22 -7.94
CA LEU A 10 25.12 -16.88 -7.39
C LEU A 10 24.07 -16.90 -6.27
N ILE A 11 24.42 -16.45 -5.07
CA ILE A 11 23.45 -16.18 -4.01
C ILE A 11 23.23 -14.68 -3.95
N PHE A 12 21.97 -14.24 -4.07
CA PHE A 12 21.62 -12.82 -4.01
C PHE A 12 20.82 -12.52 -2.75
N GLU A 13 21.44 -11.80 -1.80
CA GLU A 13 20.82 -11.38 -0.54
C GLU A 13 21.20 -9.92 -0.23
N PRO A 14 20.32 -8.95 -0.58
CA PRO A 14 20.61 -7.54 -0.40
C PRO A 14 20.46 -7.06 1.06
N ARG A 15 20.04 -7.93 2.00
CA ARG A 15 19.84 -7.56 3.41
C ARG A 15 20.81 -8.31 4.31
N THR A 16 21.47 -7.58 5.20
CA THR A 16 22.44 -8.14 6.16
C THR A 16 21.93 -8.04 7.61
N GLU A 17 20.62 -8.09 7.81
CA GLU A 17 19.98 -7.91 9.13
C GLU A 17 19.12 -9.11 9.53
N GLY A 18 19.12 -9.42 10.82
CA GLY A 18 18.27 -10.46 11.43
C GLY A 18 18.42 -11.83 10.75
N HIS A 19 17.29 -12.53 10.57
CA HIS A 19 17.29 -13.89 10.00
C HIS A 19 17.90 -14.02 8.60
N HIS A 20 18.03 -12.94 7.81
CA HIS A 20 18.63 -13.01 6.48
C HIS A 20 20.08 -13.49 6.54
N LEU A 21 20.82 -13.01 7.53
CA LEU A 21 22.24 -13.33 7.68
C LEU A 21 22.44 -14.78 8.14
N SER A 22 21.60 -15.27 9.06
CA SER A 22 21.62 -16.68 9.48
C SER A 22 21.30 -17.63 8.32
N TRP A 23 20.29 -17.31 7.51
CA TRP A 23 19.98 -18.10 6.31
C TRP A 23 21.12 -18.07 5.29
N LEU A 24 21.72 -16.90 5.07
CA LEU A 24 22.85 -16.76 4.15
C LEU A 24 24.05 -17.59 4.62
N HIS A 25 24.37 -17.56 5.91
CA HIS A 25 25.44 -18.35 6.52
C HIS A 25 25.22 -19.85 6.30
N CYS A 26 24.09 -20.40 6.78
CA CYS A 26 23.80 -21.83 6.65
C CYS A 26 23.79 -22.30 5.19
N ILE A 27 23.16 -21.52 4.29
CA ILE A 27 23.11 -21.86 2.86
C ILE A 27 24.53 -21.88 2.26
N SER A 28 25.38 -20.90 2.60
CA SER A 28 26.71 -20.78 2.03
C SER A 28 27.62 -21.92 2.49
N GLU A 29 27.63 -22.22 3.79
CA GLU A 29 28.37 -23.36 4.37
C GLU A 29 27.99 -24.68 3.68
N ASP A 30 26.69 -24.90 3.48
CA ASP A 30 26.21 -26.14 2.92
C ASP A 30 26.54 -26.28 1.42
N PHE A 31 26.48 -25.20 0.63
CA PHE A 31 26.92 -25.26 -0.76
C PHE A 31 28.43 -25.46 -0.91
N LEU A 32 29.23 -24.77 -0.10
CA LEU A 32 30.69 -24.93 -0.10
C LEU A 32 31.09 -26.36 0.30
N SER A 33 30.49 -26.88 1.37
CA SER A 33 30.75 -28.26 1.81
C SER A 33 30.27 -29.32 0.79
N ALA A 34 29.31 -28.96 -0.07
CA ALA A 34 28.88 -29.79 -1.20
C ALA A 34 29.76 -29.64 -2.46
N GLY A 35 30.80 -28.80 -2.43
CA GLY A 35 31.76 -28.62 -3.52
C GLY A 35 31.30 -27.66 -4.63
N PHE A 36 30.33 -26.78 -4.35
CA PHE A 36 29.91 -25.74 -5.28
C PHE A 36 30.87 -24.55 -5.23
N ARG A 37 31.05 -23.90 -6.38
CA ARG A 37 31.64 -22.55 -6.40
C ARG A 37 30.54 -21.54 -6.09
N LEU A 38 30.81 -20.57 -5.23
CA LEU A 38 29.85 -19.55 -4.84
C LEU A 38 30.31 -18.14 -5.20
N THR A 39 29.35 -17.33 -5.64
CA THR A 39 29.47 -15.87 -5.63
C THR A 39 28.31 -15.32 -4.80
N LEU A 40 28.59 -14.38 -3.89
CA LEU A 40 27.61 -13.72 -3.05
C LEU A 40 27.41 -12.29 -3.54
N ALA A 41 26.18 -11.95 -3.94
CA ALA A 41 25.78 -10.58 -4.22
C ALA A 41 25.16 -9.98 -2.95
N LEU A 42 25.94 -9.13 -2.27
CA LEU A 42 25.64 -8.58 -0.95
C LEU A 42 25.65 -7.04 -0.92
N ASP A 43 25.17 -6.49 0.19
CA ASP A 43 25.34 -5.10 0.55
C ASP A 43 26.79 -4.84 0.99
N ASP A 44 27.47 -3.90 0.32
CA ASP A 44 28.87 -3.53 0.50
C ASP A 44 29.06 -2.25 1.34
N HIS A 45 28.01 -1.71 1.95
CA HIS A 45 28.17 -0.58 2.88
C HIS A 45 28.95 -1.01 4.14
N PRO A 46 29.76 -0.11 4.75
CA PRO A 46 30.68 -0.47 5.85
C PRO A 46 30.02 -1.19 7.03
N GLU A 47 28.83 -0.76 7.45
CA GLU A 47 28.09 -1.40 8.56
C GLU A 47 27.63 -2.83 8.21
N SER A 48 27.25 -3.05 6.95
CA SER A 48 26.81 -4.34 6.43
C SER A 48 28.00 -5.29 6.28
N GLU A 49 29.14 -4.79 5.80
CA GLU A 49 30.40 -5.53 5.72
C GLU A 49 30.86 -6.00 7.11
N GLN A 50 30.80 -5.11 8.11
CA GLN A 50 31.14 -5.47 9.49
C GLN A 50 30.27 -6.63 10.01
N ARG A 51 28.94 -6.55 9.84
CA ARG A 51 28.01 -7.61 10.27
C ARG A 51 28.28 -8.95 9.56
N ILE A 52 28.59 -8.91 8.26
CA ILE A 52 28.95 -10.11 7.49
C ILE A 52 30.21 -10.73 8.09
N ARG A 53 31.26 -9.94 8.34
CA ARG A 53 32.53 -10.42 8.92
C ARG A 53 32.39 -10.97 10.34
N GLU A 54 31.47 -10.43 11.12
CA GLU A 54 31.18 -10.92 12.48
C GLU A 54 30.42 -12.27 12.47
N THR A 55 29.60 -12.51 11.46
CA THR A 55 28.75 -13.72 11.39
C THR A 55 29.38 -14.86 10.59
N PHE A 56 30.15 -14.54 9.55
CA PHE A 56 30.85 -15.53 8.74
C PHE A 56 32.17 -15.89 9.41
N SER A 57 32.49 -17.19 9.47
CA SER A 57 33.85 -17.61 9.83
C SER A 57 34.86 -17.07 8.81
N THR A 58 36.07 -16.73 9.27
CA THR A 58 37.14 -16.17 8.43
C THR A 58 37.41 -17.05 7.21
N ASP A 59 37.40 -18.37 7.41
CA ASP A 59 37.62 -19.37 6.36
C ASP A 59 36.54 -19.33 5.26
N LEU A 60 35.29 -18.99 5.60
CA LEU A 60 34.19 -19.00 4.64
C LEU A 60 34.19 -17.79 3.72
N ILE A 61 34.64 -16.63 4.21
CA ILE A 61 34.73 -15.40 3.41
C ILE A 61 35.83 -15.56 2.34
N ASP A 62 36.93 -16.23 2.67
CA ASP A 62 38.06 -16.43 1.77
C ASP A 62 37.72 -17.39 0.60
N ASP A 63 36.73 -18.26 0.79
CA ASP A 63 36.27 -19.25 -0.19
C ASP A 63 35.17 -18.73 -1.16
N VAL A 64 34.68 -17.50 -0.97
CA VAL A 64 33.58 -16.93 -1.77
C VAL A 64 33.96 -15.64 -2.49
N GLU A 65 33.45 -15.48 -3.70
CA GLU A 65 33.55 -14.22 -4.43
C GLU A 65 32.41 -13.30 -4.00
N ILE A 66 32.68 -12.06 -3.58
CA ILE A 66 31.63 -11.09 -3.18
C ILE A 66 31.51 -10.01 -4.24
N ILE A 67 30.28 -9.74 -4.69
CA ILE A 67 29.96 -8.66 -5.64
C ILE A 67 28.95 -7.70 -5.03
N PRO A 68 29.09 -6.38 -5.28
CA PRO A 68 28.22 -5.39 -4.68
C PRO A 68 26.84 -5.36 -5.36
N VAL A 69 25.80 -5.21 -4.54
CA VAL A 69 24.40 -5.06 -4.99
C VAL A 69 24.04 -3.60 -5.29
N PHE A 70 24.67 -2.67 -4.58
CA PHE A 70 24.47 -1.23 -4.72
C PHE A 70 25.57 -0.62 -5.61
N ASN A 71 25.29 0.55 -6.17
CA ASN A 71 26.30 1.38 -6.84
C ASN A 71 26.90 2.38 -5.83
N GLU A 72 27.92 3.12 -6.26
CA GLU A 72 28.59 4.15 -5.44
C GLU A 72 27.62 5.23 -4.88
N ASP A 73 26.46 5.44 -5.50
CA ASP A 73 25.41 6.36 -5.02
C ASP A 73 24.44 5.74 -4.00
N GLY A 74 24.67 4.50 -3.54
CA GLY A 74 23.78 3.77 -2.63
C GLY A 74 22.47 3.26 -3.26
N LYS A 75 22.38 3.19 -4.60
CA LYS A 75 21.19 2.70 -5.33
C LYS A 75 21.43 1.29 -5.88
N LEU A 76 20.36 0.50 -5.97
CA LEU A 76 20.42 -0.83 -6.59
C LEU A 76 20.99 -0.76 -8.02
N ARG A 77 22.00 -1.59 -8.33
CA ARG A 77 22.59 -1.63 -9.68
C ARG A 77 21.52 -2.03 -10.70
N GLY A 78 21.42 -1.30 -11.81
CA GLY A 78 20.37 -1.52 -12.82
C GLY A 78 18.97 -1.00 -12.45
N GLY A 79 18.80 -0.37 -11.28
CA GLY A 79 17.59 0.37 -10.89
C GLY A 79 16.41 -0.46 -10.40
N SER A 80 16.50 -1.80 -10.39
CA SER A 80 15.52 -2.67 -9.74
C SER A 80 16.14 -4.01 -9.36
N LYS A 81 15.64 -4.67 -8.30
CA LYS A 81 16.19 -5.94 -7.79
C LYS A 81 16.34 -7.01 -8.88
N LEU A 82 15.34 -7.20 -9.74
CA LEU A 82 15.40 -8.18 -10.84
C LEU A 82 16.48 -7.84 -11.88
N LYS A 83 16.72 -6.55 -12.14
CA LYS A 83 17.81 -6.12 -13.04
C LYS A 83 19.16 -6.26 -12.36
N THR A 84 19.25 -5.97 -11.06
CA THR A 84 20.45 -6.19 -10.24
C THR A 84 20.83 -7.67 -10.26
N VAL A 85 19.89 -8.57 -9.99
CA VAL A 85 20.09 -10.03 -10.07
C VAL A 85 20.61 -10.44 -11.45
N ALA A 86 20.06 -9.89 -12.53
CA ALA A 86 20.51 -10.16 -13.89
C ALA A 86 21.93 -9.65 -14.18
N LEU A 87 22.30 -8.48 -13.66
CA LEU A 87 23.65 -7.92 -13.78
C LEU A 87 24.66 -8.75 -12.98
N CYS A 88 24.35 -9.04 -11.71
CA CYS A 88 25.16 -9.88 -10.84
C CYS A 88 25.37 -11.29 -11.42
N LEU A 89 24.33 -11.89 -12.04
CA LEU A 89 24.48 -13.20 -12.69
C LEU A 89 25.38 -13.12 -13.92
N GLY A 90 25.31 -12.03 -14.69
CA GLY A 90 26.20 -11.81 -15.83
C GLY A 90 27.66 -11.58 -15.43
N GLU A 91 27.89 -10.84 -14.34
CA GLU A 91 29.23 -10.53 -13.81
C GLU A 91 29.90 -11.75 -13.18
N SER A 92 29.20 -12.46 -12.30
CA SER A 92 29.68 -13.69 -11.66
C SER A 92 29.89 -14.83 -12.66
N ARG A 93 29.18 -14.82 -13.79
CA ARG A 93 29.12 -15.92 -14.76
C ARG A 93 28.61 -17.23 -14.14
N ALA A 94 27.86 -17.15 -13.04
CA ALA A 94 27.28 -18.32 -12.40
C ALA A 94 26.23 -19.00 -13.31
N ASP A 95 26.05 -20.31 -13.12
CA ASP A 95 25.13 -21.12 -13.89
C ASP A 95 23.67 -20.78 -13.56
N GLU A 96 23.40 -20.48 -12.28
CA GLU A 96 22.10 -20.12 -11.75
C GLU A 96 22.18 -19.16 -10.57
N VAL A 97 21.03 -18.57 -10.21
CA VAL A 97 20.87 -17.72 -9.04
C VAL A 97 19.92 -18.34 -8.04
N LEU A 98 20.35 -18.39 -6.78
CA LEU A 98 19.52 -18.68 -5.62
C LEU A 98 19.15 -17.38 -4.91
N LEU A 99 17.87 -17.24 -4.61
CA LEU A 99 17.31 -16.15 -3.82
C LEU A 99 16.87 -16.71 -2.45
N PRO A 100 17.70 -16.60 -1.39
CA PRO A 100 17.34 -17.04 -0.04
C PRO A 100 16.05 -16.40 0.48
N ASN A 101 15.71 -15.22 -0.04
CA ASN A 101 14.45 -14.54 0.25
C ASN A 101 13.73 -14.16 -1.06
N PHE A 102 13.08 -15.13 -1.69
CA PHE A 102 12.34 -14.93 -2.95
C PHE A 102 11.21 -13.91 -2.80
N ASP A 103 10.67 -13.72 -1.59
CA ASP A 103 9.60 -12.76 -1.29
C ASP A 103 9.94 -11.33 -1.75
N GLU A 104 11.22 -10.94 -1.72
CA GLU A 104 11.71 -9.61 -2.11
C GLU A 104 11.39 -9.25 -3.56
N ILE A 105 11.32 -10.26 -4.44
CA ILE A 105 10.99 -10.08 -5.85
C ILE A 105 9.62 -10.68 -6.20
N ALA A 106 9.13 -11.66 -5.44
CA ALA A 106 7.95 -12.45 -5.79
C ALA A 106 6.74 -11.58 -6.12
N SER A 107 6.33 -10.68 -5.22
CA SER A 107 5.10 -9.89 -5.41
C SER A 107 5.14 -9.04 -6.69
N ASN A 108 6.26 -8.36 -6.97
CA ASN A 108 6.40 -7.53 -8.16
C ASN A 108 6.57 -8.36 -9.42
N CYS A 109 7.44 -9.38 -9.37
CA CYS A 109 7.72 -10.30 -10.48
C CYS A 109 6.43 -11.00 -10.95
N LEU A 110 5.64 -11.55 -10.02
CA LEU A 110 4.38 -12.21 -10.33
C LEU A 110 3.36 -11.25 -10.94
N ARG A 111 3.22 -10.03 -10.41
CA ARG A 111 2.28 -9.05 -10.99
C ARG A 111 2.68 -8.61 -12.40
N LEU A 112 3.98 -8.42 -12.65
CA LEU A 112 4.50 -8.09 -13.99
C LEU A 112 4.29 -9.26 -14.96
N ALA A 113 4.57 -10.49 -14.54
CA ALA A 113 4.40 -11.69 -15.35
C ALA A 113 2.92 -11.92 -15.73
N ALA A 114 1.98 -11.53 -14.87
CA ALA A 114 0.54 -11.58 -15.17
C ALA A 114 0.15 -10.65 -16.32
N MET A 115 0.92 -9.59 -16.55
CA MET A 115 0.77 -8.65 -17.66
C MET A 115 1.65 -9.02 -18.87
N GLY A 116 2.30 -10.19 -18.85
CA GLY A 116 3.21 -10.63 -19.91
C GLY A 116 4.61 -9.98 -19.88
N ILE A 117 4.93 -9.23 -18.82
CA ILE A 117 6.26 -8.66 -18.61
C ILE A 117 7.08 -9.63 -17.76
N TYR A 118 8.05 -10.28 -18.37
CA TYR A 118 8.86 -11.31 -17.74
C TYR A 118 10.23 -10.79 -17.27
N PRO A 119 10.95 -11.54 -16.40
CA PRO A 119 12.32 -11.19 -15.99
C PRO A 119 13.28 -11.01 -17.18
N PRO A 120 14.46 -10.38 -16.97
CA PRO A 120 15.50 -10.33 -17.99
C PRO A 120 15.85 -11.72 -18.54
N LYS A 121 15.98 -11.86 -19.86
CA LYS A 121 16.16 -13.17 -20.53
C LYS A 121 17.32 -14.01 -19.99
N VAL A 122 18.38 -13.38 -19.50
CA VAL A 122 19.52 -14.06 -18.86
C VAL A 122 19.12 -14.90 -17.65
N LEU A 123 18.01 -14.58 -16.99
CA LEU A 123 17.49 -15.29 -15.82
C LEU A 123 16.56 -16.47 -16.18
N LYS A 124 16.23 -16.65 -17.47
CA LYS A 124 15.24 -17.66 -17.87
C LYS A 124 15.73 -19.07 -17.54
N GLY A 125 14.99 -19.78 -16.69
CA GLY A 125 15.30 -21.15 -16.27
C GLY A 125 16.42 -21.24 -15.23
N ARG A 126 16.88 -20.10 -14.70
CA ARG A 126 18.04 -19.98 -13.81
C ARG A 126 17.68 -19.38 -12.44
N ILE A 127 16.40 -19.10 -12.18
CA ILE A 127 15.95 -18.55 -10.91
C ILE A 127 15.47 -19.68 -10.00
N SER A 128 16.15 -19.81 -8.88
CA SER A 128 15.76 -20.66 -7.76
C SER A 128 15.57 -19.78 -6.51
N GLY A 129 14.72 -20.17 -5.57
CA GLY A 129 14.52 -19.35 -4.38
C GLY A 129 13.65 -19.95 -3.28
N ILE A 130 13.85 -19.47 -2.06
CA ILE A 130 13.07 -19.85 -0.89
C ILE A 130 11.96 -18.82 -0.71
N TYR A 131 10.71 -19.29 -0.77
CA TYR A 131 9.53 -18.44 -0.64
C TYR A 131 8.96 -18.60 0.78
N HIS A 132 9.30 -17.66 1.65
CA HIS A 132 8.98 -17.66 3.08
C HIS A 132 7.50 -17.44 3.35
N ARG A 133 6.86 -16.51 2.61
CA ARG A 133 5.45 -16.15 2.83
C ARG A 133 4.62 -16.27 1.54
N PRO A 134 4.38 -17.50 1.07
CA PRO A 134 3.66 -17.77 -0.18
C PRO A 134 2.14 -17.60 -0.07
N ARG A 135 1.68 -16.43 0.40
CA ARG A 135 0.23 -16.15 0.64
C ARG A 135 -0.63 -16.34 -0.60
N SER A 136 -0.11 -16.05 -1.79
CA SER A 136 -0.85 -16.26 -3.05
C SER A 136 -0.93 -17.72 -3.47
N LEU A 137 -0.04 -18.59 -2.97
CA LEU A 137 -0.16 -20.03 -3.16
C LEU A 137 -1.17 -20.62 -2.17
N ALA A 138 -1.10 -20.21 -0.90
CA ALA A 138 -2.01 -20.69 0.14
C ALA A 138 -3.46 -20.21 -0.06
N ASN A 139 -3.65 -18.98 -0.55
CA ASN A 139 -4.97 -18.45 -0.88
C ASN A 139 -4.96 -17.76 -2.26
N PRO A 140 -5.14 -18.50 -3.36
CA PRO A 140 -4.98 -17.97 -4.70
C PRO A 140 -6.09 -17.00 -5.13
N GLY A 141 -7.24 -17.00 -4.47
CA GLY A 141 -8.41 -16.19 -4.83
C GLY A 141 -8.60 -14.91 -4.01
N TRP A 142 -8.13 -14.88 -2.75
CA TRP A 142 -8.38 -13.76 -1.85
C TRP A 142 -7.14 -13.38 -1.00
N PRO A 143 -6.87 -12.08 -0.78
CA PRO A 143 -7.52 -10.91 -1.39
C PRO A 143 -7.32 -10.89 -2.92
N PRO A 144 -8.11 -10.12 -3.71
CA PRO A 144 -8.08 -10.16 -5.17
C PRO A 144 -6.70 -9.96 -5.83
N GLY A 145 -5.79 -9.30 -5.11
CA GLY A 145 -4.39 -9.18 -5.54
C GLY A 145 -3.64 -10.52 -5.66
N ASN A 146 -4.08 -11.57 -4.98
CA ASN A 146 -3.52 -12.91 -5.08
C ASN A 146 -3.88 -13.57 -6.41
N LEU A 147 -5.08 -13.32 -6.96
CA LEU A 147 -5.47 -13.84 -8.27
C LEU A 147 -4.51 -13.38 -9.37
N ILE A 148 -4.12 -12.10 -9.35
CA ILE A 148 -3.14 -11.54 -10.28
C ILE A 148 -1.79 -12.27 -10.13
N LYS A 149 -1.33 -12.49 -8.89
CA LYS A 149 -0.08 -13.19 -8.63
C LYS A 149 -0.13 -14.65 -9.08
N THR A 150 -1.27 -15.33 -8.91
CA THR A 150 -1.51 -16.70 -9.40
C THR A 150 -1.41 -16.76 -10.92
N ILE A 151 -2.05 -15.84 -11.64
CA ILE A 151 -1.95 -15.73 -13.11
C ILE A 151 -0.48 -15.53 -13.52
N GLY A 152 0.22 -14.64 -12.82
CA GLY A 152 1.63 -14.38 -13.06
C GLY A 152 2.54 -15.57 -12.84
N LEU A 153 2.31 -16.32 -11.74
CA LEU A 153 3.07 -17.52 -11.44
C LEU A 153 2.85 -18.57 -12.51
N ARG A 154 1.60 -18.81 -12.93
CA ARG A 154 1.28 -19.69 -14.07
C ARG A 154 2.02 -19.24 -15.34
N GLY A 155 2.07 -17.94 -15.58
CA GLY A 155 2.82 -17.34 -16.68
C GLY A 155 4.32 -17.63 -16.60
N LEU A 156 4.94 -17.50 -15.42
CA LEU A 156 6.35 -17.82 -15.20
C LEU A 156 6.63 -19.32 -15.38
N CYS A 157 5.79 -20.18 -14.81
CA CYS A 157 5.91 -21.63 -14.90
C CYS A 157 5.78 -22.10 -16.35
N ARG A 158 4.73 -21.68 -17.08
CA ARG A 158 4.49 -22.08 -18.48
C ARG A 158 5.65 -21.70 -19.40
N ASN A 159 6.36 -20.62 -19.09
CA ASN A 159 7.48 -20.14 -19.89
C ASN A 159 8.86 -20.59 -19.35
N GLY A 160 8.90 -21.44 -18.32
CA GLY A 160 10.15 -22.01 -17.78
C GLY A 160 11.09 -20.97 -17.16
N TRP A 161 10.55 -19.97 -16.46
CA TRP A 161 11.38 -18.92 -15.83
C TRP A 161 12.01 -19.35 -14.51
N LEU A 162 11.26 -20.14 -13.72
CA LEU A 162 11.64 -20.60 -12.40
C LEU A 162 12.11 -22.06 -12.49
N ARG A 163 13.13 -22.41 -11.70
CA ARG A 163 13.71 -23.76 -11.68
C ARG A 163 13.29 -24.53 -10.43
N HIS A 164 13.67 -24.04 -9.25
CA HIS A 164 13.35 -24.67 -7.97
C HIS A 164 12.81 -23.64 -6.97
N ILE A 165 11.66 -23.92 -6.35
CA ILE A 165 11.11 -23.09 -5.28
C ILE A 165 10.98 -23.93 -4.01
N TRP A 166 11.61 -23.46 -2.93
CA TRP A 166 11.47 -24.07 -1.60
C TRP A 166 10.43 -23.32 -0.78
N LEU A 167 9.57 -24.05 -0.08
CA LEU A 167 8.59 -23.51 0.85
C LEU A 167 8.87 -24.06 2.24
N LEU A 168 8.58 -23.24 3.25
CA LEU A 168 8.65 -23.66 4.65
C LEU A 168 7.37 -24.36 5.13
N ASP A 169 6.35 -24.50 4.28
CA ASP A 169 5.08 -25.13 4.61
C ASP A 169 4.96 -26.47 3.87
N GLU A 170 5.27 -27.55 4.58
CA GLU A 170 5.25 -28.93 4.09
C GLU A 170 3.89 -29.37 3.56
N TYR A 171 2.81 -28.78 4.08
CA TYR A 171 1.45 -29.07 3.66
C TYR A 171 1.13 -28.37 2.35
N LEU A 172 1.52 -27.09 2.24
CA LEU A 172 1.33 -26.31 1.02
C LEU A 172 2.12 -26.90 -0.16
N VAL A 173 3.33 -27.44 0.07
CA VAL A 173 4.12 -28.11 -0.97
C VAL A 173 3.32 -29.22 -1.67
N ARG A 174 2.55 -30.00 -0.90
CA ARG A 174 1.72 -31.09 -1.45
C ARG A 174 0.62 -30.54 -2.37
N GLU A 175 -0.05 -29.48 -1.95
CA GLU A 175 -1.13 -28.83 -2.71
C GLU A 175 -0.62 -28.18 -4.01
N VAL A 176 0.49 -27.45 -3.95
CA VAL A 176 0.98 -26.68 -5.11
C VAL A 176 1.64 -27.54 -6.18
N ARG A 177 2.20 -28.70 -5.83
CA ARG A 177 2.77 -29.63 -6.82
C ARG A 177 1.74 -30.08 -7.85
N HIS A 178 0.50 -30.30 -7.42
CA HIS A 178 -0.60 -30.65 -8.33
C HIS A 178 -1.04 -29.45 -9.19
N ALA A 179 -1.02 -28.24 -8.63
CA ALA A 179 -1.47 -27.03 -9.33
C ALA A 179 -0.46 -26.51 -10.38
N TYR A 180 0.82 -26.87 -10.28
CA TYR A 180 1.91 -26.34 -11.11
C TYR A 180 2.90 -27.43 -11.55
N PRO A 181 2.51 -28.35 -12.45
CA PRO A 181 3.35 -29.52 -12.79
C PRO A 181 4.69 -29.17 -13.47
N GLY A 182 4.80 -27.98 -14.08
CA GLY A 182 6.03 -27.50 -14.74
C GLY A 182 7.05 -26.82 -13.81
N LEU A 183 6.79 -26.73 -12.50
CA LEU A 183 7.70 -26.12 -11.53
C LEU A 183 7.93 -27.07 -10.36
N THR A 184 9.18 -27.29 -10.00
CA THR A 184 9.52 -28.15 -8.86
C THR A 184 9.45 -27.38 -7.54
N PHE A 185 8.52 -27.78 -6.68
CA PHE A 185 8.41 -27.29 -5.31
C PHE A 185 9.05 -28.27 -4.32
N HIS A 186 9.82 -27.74 -3.38
CA HIS A 186 10.50 -28.47 -2.31
C HIS A 186 10.07 -27.94 -0.96
N CYS A 187 10.17 -28.77 0.08
CA CYS A 187 10.03 -28.32 1.46
C CYS A 187 11.43 -28.06 2.02
N ILE A 188 11.58 -26.99 2.81
CA ILE A 188 12.80 -26.71 3.59
C ILE A 188 12.40 -26.26 5.00
N PRO A 189 12.96 -26.83 6.08
CA PRO A 189 12.70 -26.37 7.43
C PRO A 189 13.40 -25.03 7.70
N ASP A 190 13.00 -24.32 8.78
CA ASP A 190 13.78 -23.19 9.30
C ASP A 190 15.17 -23.67 9.77
N PRO A 191 16.24 -22.91 9.53
CA PRO A 191 17.55 -23.20 10.11
C PRO A 191 17.45 -23.04 11.62
N CYS A 192 17.94 -24.03 12.36
CA CYS A 192 18.04 -24.01 13.80
C CYS A 192 19.34 -24.69 14.21
N GLU A 193 20.18 -23.96 14.93
CA GLU A 193 21.41 -24.51 15.49
C GLU A 193 21.10 -25.28 16.78
N GLY A 194 21.58 -26.52 16.88
CA GLY A 194 21.08 -27.51 17.83
C GLY A 194 21.75 -27.54 19.20
N ASN A 195 22.34 -26.45 19.68
CA ASN A 195 23.22 -26.48 20.84
C ASN A 195 22.55 -25.92 22.11
N PHE A 196 21.59 -26.64 22.68
CA PHE A 196 20.94 -26.35 23.98
C PHE A 196 21.49 -27.27 25.08
N PHE A 197 22.79 -27.15 25.38
CA PHE A 197 23.49 -28.09 26.29
C PHE A 197 23.39 -27.77 27.78
N TYR A 198 22.78 -26.64 28.16
CA TYR A 198 22.64 -26.25 29.56
C TYR A 198 21.55 -27.06 30.24
N THR A 199 21.81 -27.51 31.47
CA THR A 199 20.75 -28.09 32.31
C THR A 199 19.74 -27.00 32.66
N GLY A 200 18.49 -27.41 32.95
CA GLY A 200 17.46 -26.45 33.36
C GLY A 200 17.82 -25.72 34.65
N GLU A 201 18.51 -26.39 35.58
CA GLU A 201 18.99 -25.83 36.84
C GLU A 201 20.06 -24.75 36.61
N ASP A 202 21.13 -25.08 35.87
CA ASP A 202 22.19 -24.11 35.55
C ASP A 202 21.64 -22.88 34.82
N ALA A 203 20.67 -23.10 33.92
CA ALA A 203 20.04 -22.02 33.16
C ALA A 203 19.14 -21.13 34.02
N ARG A 204 18.45 -21.69 35.02
CA ARG A 204 17.65 -20.94 35.99
C ARG A 204 18.54 -20.13 36.93
N ASP A 205 19.62 -20.73 37.41
CA ASP A 205 20.61 -20.05 38.25
C ASP A 205 21.26 -18.87 37.50
N ALA A 206 21.61 -19.06 36.22
CA ALA A 206 22.19 -18.00 35.40
C ALA A 206 21.22 -16.84 35.07
N LEU A 207 19.92 -17.05 35.20
CA LEU A 207 18.86 -16.06 34.91
C LEU A 207 18.14 -15.56 36.17
N ASP A 208 18.62 -15.92 37.36
CA ASP A 208 18.01 -15.62 38.66
C ASP A 208 16.53 -16.06 38.76
N ILE A 209 16.20 -17.23 38.20
CA ILE A 209 14.85 -17.80 38.20
C ILE A 209 14.71 -18.81 39.35
N PRO A 210 13.69 -18.68 40.22
CA PRO A 210 13.49 -19.62 41.33
C PRO A 210 13.21 -21.06 40.85
N PRO A 211 13.79 -22.09 41.51
CA PRO A 211 13.68 -23.47 41.08
C PRO A 211 12.28 -24.07 41.28
N ASP A 212 11.47 -23.50 42.17
CA ASP A 212 10.12 -23.96 42.53
C ASP A 212 9.02 -23.48 41.57
N LYS A 213 9.36 -22.69 40.55
CA LYS A 213 8.38 -22.13 39.60
C LYS A 213 8.30 -22.95 38.31
N PHE A 214 7.08 -23.04 37.78
CA PHE A 214 6.82 -23.46 36.41
C PHE A 214 6.99 -22.27 35.46
N VAL A 215 7.96 -22.34 34.56
CA VAL A 215 8.45 -21.21 33.77
C VAL A 215 7.87 -21.22 32.36
N PHE A 216 7.10 -20.19 32.03
CA PHE A 216 6.57 -19.92 30.70
C PHE A 216 7.46 -18.92 29.96
N LEU A 217 8.04 -19.30 28.82
CA LEU A 217 8.87 -18.42 28.01
C LEU A 217 8.05 -17.69 26.94
N ASN A 218 8.10 -16.36 26.92
CA ASN A 218 7.73 -15.55 25.76
C ASN A 218 8.98 -14.90 25.16
N TYR A 219 9.34 -15.34 23.96
CA TYR A 219 10.60 -14.96 23.31
C TYR A 219 10.38 -14.23 21.96
N GLY A 220 11.11 -13.13 21.76
CA GLY A 220 11.32 -12.50 20.45
C GLY A 220 11.03 -11.00 20.40
N ILE A 221 10.85 -10.48 19.17
CA ILE A 221 10.71 -9.04 18.89
C ILE A 221 9.38 -8.43 19.42
N PRO A 222 9.36 -7.10 19.71
CA PRO A 222 8.21 -6.38 20.26
C PRO A 222 7.11 -6.11 19.22
N ALA A 223 6.52 -7.18 18.69
CA ALA A 223 5.44 -7.08 17.73
C ALA A 223 4.13 -7.52 18.38
N ARG A 224 3.09 -6.68 18.32
CA ARG A 224 1.75 -7.02 18.87
C ARG A 224 1.24 -8.40 18.42
N ARG A 225 1.54 -8.80 17.17
CA ARG A 225 1.22 -10.13 16.62
C ARG A 225 1.81 -11.32 17.37
N LYS A 226 2.84 -11.11 18.20
CA LYS A 226 3.49 -12.15 19.03
C LYS A 226 2.74 -12.41 20.33
N GLY A 227 1.75 -11.57 20.66
CA GLY A 227 0.79 -11.83 21.73
C GLY A 227 1.27 -11.68 23.16
N LEU A 228 2.38 -10.95 23.41
CA LEU A 228 2.86 -10.71 24.78
C LEU A 228 1.76 -10.13 25.69
N HIS A 229 0.97 -9.19 25.18
CA HIS A 229 -0.21 -8.66 25.89
C HIS A 229 -1.23 -9.74 26.33
N ILE A 230 -1.43 -10.79 25.53
CA ILE A 230 -2.33 -11.91 25.88
C ILE A 230 -1.70 -12.73 27.02
N ALA A 231 -0.40 -13.01 26.93
CA ALA A 231 0.33 -13.75 27.97
C ALA A 231 0.36 -12.98 29.30
N VAL A 232 0.63 -11.67 29.26
CA VAL A 232 0.63 -10.80 30.44
C VAL A 232 -0.78 -10.72 31.05
N GLN A 233 -1.82 -10.57 30.23
CA GLN A 233 -3.19 -10.57 30.74
C GLN A 233 -3.55 -11.91 31.38
N ALA A 234 -3.21 -13.04 30.75
CA ALA A 234 -3.47 -14.37 31.31
C ALA A 234 -2.78 -14.56 32.67
N MET A 235 -1.52 -14.15 32.80
CA MET A 235 -0.77 -14.19 34.08
C MET A 235 -1.31 -13.23 35.14
N LEU A 236 -1.85 -12.08 34.76
CA LEU A 236 -2.45 -11.16 35.74
C LEU A 236 -3.74 -11.72 36.35
N GLU A 237 -4.44 -12.57 35.60
CA GLU A 237 -5.69 -13.24 35.99
C GLU A 237 -5.45 -14.55 36.78
N THR A 238 -4.21 -15.05 36.86
CA THR A 238 -3.84 -16.20 37.72
C THR A 238 -3.70 -15.79 39.18
N ASP A 239 -3.79 -16.77 40.09
CA ASP A 239 -3.58 -16.56 41.53
C ASP A 239 -2.17 -15.94 41.76
N PRO A 240 -2.05 -14.85 42.54
CA PRO A 240 -0.75 -14.29 42.93
C PRO A 240 0.19 -15.29 43.60
N ASP A 241 -0.34 -16.31 44.28
CA ASP A 241 0.44 -17.33 44.98
C ASP A 241 0.74 -18.56 44.10
N ALA A 242 0.29 -18.57 42.84
CA ALA A 242 0.58 -19.67 41.93
C ALA A 242 2.09 -19.82 41.68
N ALA A 243 2.56 -21.07 41.64
CA ALA A 243 3.94 -21.42 41.32
C ALA A 243 4.25 -21.30 39.81
N MET A 244 3.86 -20.19 39.19
CA MET A 244 4.05 -19.90 37.77
C MET A 244 4.87 -18.63 37.58
N LEU A 245 5.74 -18.62 36.56
CA LEU A 245 6.58 -17.49 36.22
C LEU A 245 6.59 -17.24 34.71
N LEU A 246 6.40 -15.99 34.30
CA LEU A 246 6.53 -15.55 32.91
C LEU A 246 7.94 -15.01 32.66
N LEU A 247 8.76 -15.75 31.91
CA LEU A 247 10.05 -15.29 31.41
C LEU A 247 9.84 -14.58 30.07
N CYS A 248 10.00 -13.26 30.04
CA CYS A 248 9.91 -12.45 28.84
C CYS A 248 11.31 -12.08 28.36
N ALA A 249 11.72 -12.58 27.19
CA ALA A 249 13.07 -12.41 26.65
C ALA A 249 13.05 -11.76 25.27
N GLY A 250 13.62 -10.55 25.18
CA GLY A 250 13.63 -9.71 23.99
C GLY A 250 13.18 -8.28 24.30
N GLN A 251 13.41 -7.37 23.35
CA GLN A 251 12.94 -5.98 23.47
C GLN A 251 11.43 -5.94 23.70
N LEU A 252 10.99 -5.10 24.65
CA LEU A 252 9.59 -4.92 24.98
C LEU A 252 8.88 -3.93 24.05
N PRO A 253 7.55 -4.09 23.84
CA PRO A 253 6.76 -3.12 23.10
C PRO A 253 6.55 -1.83 23.90
N ASP A 254 6.43 -0.71 23.18
CA ASP A 254 5.98 0.57 23.74
C ASP A 254 4.46 0.55 23.96
N ASP A 255 4.02 -0.31 24.89
CA ASP A 255 2.62 -0.51 25.28
C ASP A 255 2.49 -0.37 26.81
N ALA A 256 1.93 0.75 27.25
CA ALA A 256 1.81 1.08 28.67
C ALA A 256 1.05 0.03 29.49
N GLN A 257 0.09 -0.69 28.91
CA GLN A 257 -0.66 -1.73 29.62
C GLN A 257 0.20 -2.98 29.84
N VAL A 258 0.96 -3.37 28.82
CA VAL A 258 1.88 -4.51 28.90
C VAL A 258 2.99 -4.22 29.91
N LEU A 259 3.60 -3.03 29.83
CA LEU A 259 4.66 -2.61 30.75
C LEU A 259 4.15 -2.57 32.20
N SER A 260 3.00 -1.93 32.45
CA SER A 260 2.39 -1.91 33.78
C SER A 260 2.03 -3.30 34.29
N GLY A 261 1.55 -4.18 33.40
CA GLY A 261 1.26 -5.57 33.73
C GLY A 261 2.50 -6.36 34.14
N LEU A 262 3.59 -6.24 33.37
CA LEU A 262 4.86 -6.89 33.68
C LEU A 262 5.45 -6.40 35.01
N GLU A 263 5.39 -5.10 35.31
CA GLU A 263 5.85 -4.56 36.59
C GLU A 263 5.03 -5.11 37.77
N LYS A 264 3.71 -5.25 37.61
CA LYS A 264 2.86 -5.90 38.62
C LYS A 264 3.23 -7.37 38.81
N LEU A 265 3.53 -8.10 37.74
CA LEU A 265 3.93 -9.51 37.82
C LEU A 265 5.32 -9.68 38.45
N LYS A 266 6.27 -8.79 38.14
CA LYS A 266 7.58 -8.75 38.81
C LYS A 266 7.43 -8.53 40.31
N ALA A 267 6.59 -7.58 40.71
CA ALA A 267 6.31 -7.32 42.13
C ALA A 267 5.69 -8.54 42.87
N ARG A 268 5.02 -9.45 42.15
CA ARG A 268 4.49 -10.73 42.67
C ARG A 268 5.51 -11.88 42.62
N GLY A 269 6.71 -11.67 42.06
CA GLY A 269 7.65 -12.76 41.79
C GLY A 269 7.18 -13.72 40.68
N GLN A 270 6.26 -13.28 39.81
CA GLN A 270 5.65 -14.07 38.73
C GLN A 270 6.15 -13.66 37.33
N ALA A 271 7.15 -12.77 37.22
CA ALA A 271 7.78 -12.46 35.94
C ALA A 271 9.29 -12.18 36.07
N CYS A 272 10.05 -12.68 35.11
CA CYS A 272 11.44 -12.30 34.85
C CYS A 272 11.51 -11.68 33.44
N VAL A 273 12.15 -10.51 33.30
CA VAL A 273 12.09 -9.72 32.06
C VAL A 273 13.48 -9.29 31.62
N LEU A 274 13.89 -9.72 30.44
CA LEU A 274 15.13 -9.36 29.76
C LEU A 274 14.80 -8.40 28.60
N ASP A 275 14.62 -7.12 28.93
CA ASP A 275 14.27 -6.07 27.96
C ASP A 275 15.52 -5.55 27.20
N ARG A 276 16.03 -6.39 26.30
CA ARG A 276 17.16 -6.08 25.41
C ARG A 276 17.20 -7.03 24.23
N TYR A 277 18.09 -6.76 23.28
CA TYR A 277 18.47 -7.78 22.31
C TYR A 277 19.25 -8.88 23.05
N VAL A 278 18.71 -10.09 23.04
CA VAL A 278 19.30 -11.24 23.74
C VAL A 278 20.41 -11.86 22.90
N THR A 279 21.53 -12.16 23.54
CA THR A 279 22.68 -12.85 22.93
C THR A 279 22.34 -14.33 22.64
N ASP A 280 23.13 -14.99 21.78
CA ASP A 280 22.95 -16.42 21.48
C ASP A 280 23.06 -17.30 22.73
N LEU A 281 23.88 -16.88 23.70
CA LEU A 281 24.00 -17.54 25.00
C LEU A 281 22.71 -17.34 25.83
N GLU A 282 22.25 -16.10 25.99
CA GLU A 282 21.02 -15.80 26.72
C GLU A 282 19.80 -16.49 26.09
N GLU A 283 19.73 -16.59 24.76
CA GLU A 283 18.71 -17.36 24.06
C GLU A 283 18.70 -18.82 24.53
N LYS A 284 19.86 -19.50 24.48
CA LYS A 284 19.98 -20.90 24.92
C LYS A 284 19.56 -21.07 26.37
N LEU A 285 20.00 -20.18 27.26
CA LEU A 285 19.62 -20.20 28.67
C LEU A 285 18.11 -20.01 28.86
N CYS A 286 17.48 -19.07 28.14
CA CYS A 286 16.03 -18.83 28.24
C CYS A 286 15.21 -20.07 27.87
N PHE A 287 15.58 -20.74 26.76
CA PHE A 287 14.92 -21.97 26.37
C PHE A 287 15.18 -23.09 27.40
N CYS A 288 16.42 -23.31 27.81
CA CYS A 288 16.78 -24.34 28.81
C CYS A 288 16.07 -24.15 30.15
N ALA A 289 15.96 -22.90 30.64
CA ALA A 289 15.32 -22.56 31.91
C ALA A 289 13.79 -22.74 31.91
N SER A 290 13.16 -22.69 30.73
CA SER A 290 11.70 -22.75 30.57
C SER A 290 11.14 -24.17 30.66
N ASP A 291 9.91 -24.30 31.14
CA ASP A 291 9.14 -25.57 31.11
C ASP A 291 8.23 -25.64 29.87
N ALA A 292 7.65 -24.50 29.48
CA ALA A 292 6.82 -24.37 28.29
C ALA A 292 7.09 -23.04 27.54
N VAL A 293 7.03 -23.08 26.21
CA VAL A 293 7.21 -21.89 25.37
C VAL A 293 5.86 -21.38 24.84
N LEU A 294 5.57 -20.11 25.10
CA LEU A 294 4.33 -19.46 24.70
C LEU A 294 4.44 -18.88 23.28
N LEU A 295 3.52 -19.30 22.40
CA LEU A 295 3.34 -18.78 21.05
C LEU A 295 1.91 -18.24 20.86
N PRO A 296 1.49 -17.19 21.61
CA PRO A 296 0.14 -16.62 21.55
C PRO A 296 -0.05 -15.73 20.31
N TYR A 297 0.28 -16.25 19.15
CA TYR A 297 0.41 -15.46 17.94
C TYR A 297 -0.97 -15.10 17.36
N ILE A 298 -1.04 -13.90 16.79
CA ILE A 298 -2.26 -13.34 16.22
C ILE A 298 -2.14 -13.25 14.71
N ARG A 299 -3.02 -13.94 13.99
CA ARG A 299 -3.10 -13.99 12.52
C ARG A 299 -1.73 -14.23 11.88
N HIS A 300 -0.90 -15.08 12.48
CA HIS A 300 0.44 -15.37 11.99
C HIS A 300 0.38 -16.28 10.76
N PHE A 301 1.19 -15.95 9.75
CA PHE A 301 1.25 -16.72 8.50
C PHE A 301 2.66 -17.27 8.29
N GLY A 302 2.73 -18.57 8.01
CA GLY A 302 3.98 -19.29 7.74
C GLY A 302 4.63 -19.85 9.00
N SER A 303 5.89 -20.23 8.85
CA SER A 303 6.67 -20.89 9.89
C SER A 303 7.05 -19.96 11.04
N SER A 304 7.58 -20.51 12.13
CA SER A 304 8.08 -19.80 13.30
C SER A 304 9.39 -20.41 13.78
N ALA A 305 10.48 -19.65 13.68
CA ALA A 305 11.77 -20.07 14.23
C ALA A 305 11.71 -20.38 15.74
N VAL A 306 10.83 -19.71 16.49
CA VAL A 306 10.63 -19.96 17.93
C VAL A 306 10.02 -21.35 18.17
N LEU A 307 9.13 -21.82 17.28
CA LEU A 307 8.59 -23.18 17.35
C LEU A 307 9.69 -24.21 17.10
N SER A 308 10.53 -23.99 16.07
CA SER A 308 11.66 -24.87 15.77
C SER A 308 12.66 -24.93 16.92
N ARG A 309 13.01 -23.78 17.51
CA ARG A 309 13.91 -23.71 18.67
C ARG A 309 13.33 -24.39 19.91
N ALA A 310 12.04 -24.20 20.19
CA ALA A 310 11.37 -24.91 21.28
C ALA A 310 11.43 -26.43 21.09
N ALA A 311 11.16 -26.91 19.86
CA ALA A 311 11.30 -28.33 19.55
C ALA A 311 12.74 -28.81 19.74
N VAL A 312 13.74 -28.11 19.21
CA VAL A 312 15.14 -28.53 19.36
C VAL A 312 15.62 -28.49 20.83
N ALA A 313 15.10 -27.55 21.63
CA ALA A 313 15.36 -27.47 23.07
C ALA A 313 14.55 -28.49 23.90
N GLY A 314 13.74 -29.35 23.26
CA GLY A 314 12.88 -30.30 23.96
C GLY A 314 11.80 -29.64 24.82
N LYS A 315 11.31 -28.45 24.45
CA LYS A 315 10.32 -27.70 25.22
C LYS A 315 8.95 -27.81 24.59
N MET A 316 7.95 -28.14 25.42
CA MET A 316 6.57 -28.12 24.96
C MET A 316 6.16 -26.70 24.58
N VAL A 317 5.23 -26.58 23.64
CA VAL A 317 4.69 -25.27 23.23
C VAL A 317 3.23 -25.10 23.61
N ILE A 318 2.84 -23.88 23.97
CA ILE A 318 1.44 -23.50 24.11
C ILE A 318 1.17 -22.43 23.04
N ALA A 319 0.41 -22.78 22.01
CA ALA A 319 0.25 -21.95 20.82
C ALA A 319 -1.22 -21.62 20.53
N SER A 320 -1.45 -20.50 19.86
CA SER A 320 -2.79 -20.17 19.34
C SER A 320 -3.20 -21.16 18.24
N ASP A 321 -4.47 -21.58 18.24
CA ASP A 321 -5.02 -22.54 17.27
C ASP A 321 -5.31 -21.90 15.91
N GLU A 322 -4.25 -21.43 15.25
CA GLU A 322 -4.31 -20.86 13.91
C GLU A 322 -3.08 -21.19 13.04
N GLY A 323 -3.34 -21.32 11.75
CA GLY A 323 -2.30 -21.39 10.71
C GLY A 323 -1.38 -22.62 10.79
N LEU A 324 -0.17 -22.46 10.25
CA LEU A 324 0.83 -23.53 10.15
C LEU A 324 1.36 -23.98 11.52
N ILE A 325 1.48 -23.05 12.47
CA ILE A 325 1.95 -23.34 13.83
C ILE A 325 1.02 -24.36 14.49
N ALA A 326 -0.29 -24.07 14.55
CA ALA A 326 -1.26 -24.97 15.16
C ALA A 326 -1.31 -26.34 14.49
N LYS A 327 -1.18 -26.37 13.16
CA LYS A 327 -1.14 -27.61 12.41
C LYS A 327 0.06 -28.49 12.79
N ARG A 328 1.25 -27.90 12.89
CA ARG A 328 2.46 -28.62 13.33
C ARG A 328 2.36 -29.08 14.78
N VAL A 329 1.87 -28.23 15.67
CA VAL A 329 1.70 -28.59 17.08
C VAL A 329 0.77 -29.80 17.22
N ARG A 330 -0.32 -29.83 16.45
CA ARG A 330 -1.27 -30.95 16.44
C ARG A 330 -0.69 -32.22 15.83
N ASP A 331 -0.12 -32.13 14.63
CA ASP A 331 0.33 -33.29 13.85
C ASP A 331 1.61 -33.93 14.41
N HIS A 332 2.46 -33.14 15.06
CA HIS A 332 3.71 -33.61 15.68
C HIS A 332 3.63 -33.70 17.21
N HIS A 333 2.45 -33.47 17.80
CA HIS A 333 2.22 -33.54 19.25
C HIS A 333 3.23 -32.70 20.06
N LEU A 334 3.49 -31.47 19.62
CA LEU A 334 4.52 -30.59 20.22
C LEU A 334 4.05 -29.85 21.48
N GLY A 335 2.76 -29.91 21.80
CA GLY A 335 2.20 -29.25 22.99
C GLY A 335 0.71 -28.96 22.87
N LEU A 336 0.27 -27.88 23.52
CA LEU A 336 -1.14 -27.52 23.71
C LEU A 336 -1.57 -26.36 22.82
N LEU A 337 -2.86 -26.34 22.47
CA LEU A 337 -3.47 -25.30 21.64
C LEU A 337 -4.59 -24.59 22.38
N PHE A 338 -4.69 -23.28 22.20
CA PHE A 338 -5.77 -22.46 22.76
C PHE A 338 -6.43 -21.58 21.70
N PRO A 339 -7.72 -21.21 21.85
CA PRO A 339 -8.39 -20.30 20.93
C PRO A 339 -7.65 -18.96 20.81
N SER A 340 -7.37 -18.53 19.56
CA SER A 340 -6.64 -17.28 19.30
C SER A 340 -7.30 -16.06 19.95
N GLU A 341 -6.48 -15.11 20.41
CA GLU A 341 -6.91 -13.87 21.08
C GLU A 341 -7.75 -14.07 22.38
N ASN A 342 -7.69 -15.25 23.00
CA ASN A 342 -8.42 -15.56 24.24
C ASN A 342 -7.49 -15.75 25.45
N SER A 343 -7.32 -14.70 26.27
CA SER A 343 -6.48 -14.74 27.48
C SER A 343 -7.02 -15.69 28.56
N GLY A 344 -8.34 -15.79 28.70
CA GLY A 344 -8.97 -16.64 29.71
C GLY A 344 -8.78 -18.14 29.42
N GLU A 345 -8.83 -18.55 28.16
CA GLU A 345 -8.51 -19.94 27.77
C GLU A 345 -7.00 -20.21 27.82
N LEU A 346 -6.17 -19.23 27.45
CA LEU A 346 -4.72 -19.34 27.64
C LEU A 346 -4.38 -19.56 29.12
N LYS A 347 -4.99 -18.80 30.04
CA LYS A 347 -4.84 -18.99 31.49
C LYS A 347 -5.14 -20.44 31.90
N LYS A 348 -6.31 -20.97 31.54
CA LYS A 348 -6.71 -22.34 31.91
C LYS A 348 -5.70 -23.38 31.41
N ILE A 349 -5.20 -23.21 30.18
CA ILE A 349 -4.21 -24.12 29.60
C ILE A 349 -2.85 -24.00 30.29
N MET A 350 -2.45 -22.79 30.70
CA MET A 350 -1.25 -22.59 31.51
C MET A 350 -1.37 -23.25 32.89
N GLU A 351 -2.50 -23.09 33.58
CA GLU A 351 -2.77 -23.74 34.86
C GLU A 351 -2.75 -25.28 34.72
N ASN A 352 -3.37 -25.81 33.67
CA ASN A 352 -3.33 -27.24 33.37
C ASN A 352 -1.92 -27.73 33.07
N ALA A 353 -1.13 -26.98 32.28
CA ALA A 353 0.25 -27.32 31.96
C ALA A 353 1.13 -27.35 33.21
N ALA A 354 0.95 -26.39 34.12
CA ALA A 354 1.66 -26.35 35.40
C ALA A 354 1.27 -27.50 36.36
N SER A 355 0.12 -28.15 36.14
CA SER A 355 -0.33 -29.33 36.90
C SER A 355 0.09 -30.68 36.30
N LEU A 356 0.70 -30.70 35.10
CA LEU A 356 1.15 -31.94 34.48
C LEU A 356 2.25 -32.59 35.31
N ASN A 357 2.21 -33.91 35.43
CA ASN A 357 3.27 -34.65 36.10
C ASN A 357 4.51 -34.80 35.20
N HIS A 358 5.65 -35.18 35.80
CA HIS A 358 6.91 -35.30 35.09
C HIS A 358 6.86 -36.29 33.91
N ALA A 359 6.08 -37.37 34.02
CA ALA A 359 5.93 -38.36 32.94
C ALA A 359 5.13 -37.79 31.75
N GLU A 360 4.10 -36.98 32.01
CA GLU A 360 3.31 -36.29 30.98
C GLU A 360 4.15 -35.21 30.28
N MET A 361 4.99 -34.49 31.02
CA MET A 361 5.94 -33.54 30.45
C MET A 361 7.01 -34.24 29.60
N GLU A 362 7.57 -35.34 30.09
CA GLU A 362 8.50 -36.20 29.33
C GLU A 362 7.88 -36.78 28.08
N MET A 363 6.56 -37.05 28.04
CA MET A 363 5.90 -37.51 26.82
C MET A 363 6.01 -36.49 25.69
N PHE A 364 5.85 -35.19 25.97
CA PHE A 364 6.06 -34.15 24.97
C PHE A 364 7.53 -34.08 24.52
N GLN A 365 8.47 -34.22 25.46
CA GLN A 365 9.92 -34.27 25.16
C GLN A 365 10.28 -35.49 24.30
N HIS A 366 9.73 -36.66 24.61
CA HIS A 366 9.96 -37.89 23.87
C HIS A 366 9.28 -37.90 22.50
N MET A 367 8.14 -37.24 22.32
CA MET A 367 7.50 -37.09 21.01
C MET A 367 8.27 -36.13 20.11
N ILE A 368 8.86 -35.08 20.69
CA ILE A 368 9.83 -34.20 20.03
C ILE A 368 11.08 -35.01 19.61
N ILE A 369 11.60 -35.87 20.48
CA ILE A 369 12.74 -36.77 20.18
C ILE A 369 12.33 -37.93 19.23
N ARG A 370 11.07 -38.38 19.20
CA ARG A 370 10.57 -39.42 18.27
C ARG A 370 10.18 -38.88 16.90
N ALA A 371 9.95 -37.59 16.75
CA ALA A 371 10.08 -36.95 15.44
C ALA A 371 11.51 -37.12 14.89
N ASP A 372 12.46 -37.49 15.78
CA ASP A 372 13.89 -37.70 15.59
C ASP A 372 14.34 -39.17 15.87
N VAL A 373 13.77 -40.20 15.25
CA VAL A 373 14.26 -41.61 15.40
C VAL A 373 15.43 -41.90 14.43
N PRO A 374 16.39 -42.77 14.75
CA PRO A 374 17.63 -42.54 15.49
C PRO A 374 18.88 -42.72 14.59
N GLY A 375 19.99 -42.06 14.91
CA GLY A 375 21.30 -42.36 14.32
C GLY A 375 21.64 -41.73 12.97
N LYS A 376 20.93 -40.65 12.56
CA LYS A 376 21.30 -39.86 11.38
C LYS A 376 21.25 -38.35 11.53
N LEU A 377 21.01 -37.81 12.74
CA LEU A 377 20.93 -36.36 12.94
C LEU A 377 22.16 -35.70 13.57
N SER A 378 23.08 -36.48 14.17
CA SER A 378 24.46 -35.98 14.38
C SER A 378 25.26 -35.86 13.07
N GLU A 379 24.73 -36.37 11.95
CA GLU A 379 25.26 -36.19 10.59
C GLU A 379 24.30 -35.43 9.64
N GLN A 380 23.12 -34.96 10.10
CA GLN A 380 22.27 -34.08 9.28
C GLN A 380 22.68 -32.62 9.45
N ARG A 381 23.80 -32.28 8.81
CA ARG A 381 23.88 -30.98 8.12
C ARG A 381 22.68 -30.92 7.17
N CYS A 382 21.73 -30.02 7.44
CA CYS A 382 20.35 -30.06 6.95
C CYS A 382 20.19 -29.77 5.44
N PHE A 383 21.26 -29.85 4.64
CA PHE A 383 21.25 -29.64 3.19
C PHE A 383 21.64 -30.89 2.38
N CYS A 384 21.91 -32.03 3.00
CA CYS A 384 22.28 -33.26 2.29
C CYS A 384 21.17 -33.81 1.34
N HIS A 385 19.91 -33.37 1.48
CA HIS A 385 18.83 -33.72 0.53
C HIS A 385 18.95 -32.98 -0.82
N MET A 386 19.71 -31.88 -0.90
CA MET A 386 19.98 -31.15 -2.15
C MET A 386 20.85 -31.98 -3.11
N ARG A 387 21.66 -32.90 -2.57
CA ARG A 387 22.66 -33.70 -3.30
C ARG A 387 22.07 -34.75 -4.26
N ARG A 388 20.85 -35.26 -4.03
CA ARG A 388 20.30 -36.41 -4.78
C ARG A 388 19.34 -36.08 -5.92
N LYS A 389 18.89 -34.83 -6.06
CA LYS A 389 17.90 -34.44 -7.09
C LYS A 389 18.39 -33.41 -8.11
N MET A 390 19.58 -32.84 -7.94
CA MET A 390 20.15 -31.90 -8.92
C MET A 390 20.66 -32.57 -10.21
N TYR A 391 20.88 -33.89 -10.24
CA TYR A 391 21.30 -34.62 -11.44
C TYR A 391 20.54 -35.94 -11.63
N LYS A 392 19.40 -35.85 -12.30
CA LYS A 392 18.88 -36.94 -13.15
C LYS A 392 18.38 -36.32 -14.45
N ASN A 393 19.20 -36.44 -15.49
CA ASN A 393 18.82 -36.15 -16.86
C ASN A 393 17.81 -37.20 -17.32
N GLU A 394 16.57 -36.78 -17.59
CA GLU A 394 15.68 -37.51 -18.47
C GLU A 394 15.35 -36.61 -19.67
N THR A 395 15.97 -36.95 -20.79
CA THR A 395 15.65 -36.49 -22.14
C THR A 395 14.41 -37.24 -22.64
N PHE A 396 13.40 -36.53 -23.16
CA PHE A 396 12.34 -37.09 -24.01
C PHE A 396 11.79 -36.00 -24.97
N PRO A 397 11.16 -36.39 -26.09
CA PRO A 397 11.54 -35.95 -27.43
C PRO A 397 10.64 -34.84 -27.98
N GLY A 398 11.07 -34.30 -29.12
CA GLY A 398 10.42 -33.21 -29.83
C GLY A 398 8.93 -33.41 -30.07
N ALA A 399 8.20 -32.30 -29.98
CA ALA A 399 6.87 -32.17 -30.54
C ALA A 399 6.88 -31.01 -31.53
N ASP A 400 6.34 -31.36 -32.69
CA ASP A 400 6.28 -30.69 -33.97
C ASP A 400 5.77 -29.24 -33.96
N ILE A 401 6.25 -28.48 -34.92
CA ILE A 401 5.90 -27.08 -35.17
C ILE A 401 4.71 -27.09 -36.13
N SER A 402 3.48 -27.07 -35.61
CA SER A 402 2.31 -26.86 -36.48
C SER A 402 1.06 -26.30 -35.81
N GLU A 403 1.16 -25.31 -34.92
CA GLU A 403 -0.01 -24.53 -34.49
C GLU A 403 0.33 -23.03 -34.46
N ARG A 404 0.54 -22.46 -35.64
CA ARG A 404 0.79 -21.02 -35.83
C ARG A 404 -0.35 -20.27 -36.53
N ASN A 405 -1.48 -20.92 -36.80
CA ASN A 405 -2.55 -20.34 -37.62
C ASN A 405 -3.85 -19.97 -36.90
N ASP A 406 -4.12 -20.47 -35.67
CA ASP A 406 -5.43 -20.21 -35.05
C ASP A 406 -5.49 -18.95 -34.17
N LEU A 407 -4.35 -18.40 -33.75
CA LEU A 407 -4.29 -17.10 -33.04
C LEU A 407 -4.54 -15.90 -33.96
N LYS A 408 -4.41 -16.07 -35.28
CA LYS A 408 -4.75 -15.04 -36.27
C LYS A 408 -6.26 -14.95 -36.53
N GLU A 409 -7.02 -15.99 -36.23
CA GLU A 409 -8.48 -15.97 -36.41
C GLU A 409 -9.25 -15.47 -35.18
N TRP A 410 -8.72 -15.64 -33.96
CA TRP A 410 -9.32 -15.04 -32.77
C TRP A 410 -9.17 -13.51 -32.70
N CYS A 411 -8.14 -12.94 -33.35
CA CYS A 411 -7.91 -11.49 -33.41
C CYS A 411 -8.70 -10.74 -34.49
N LYS A 412 -9.65 -11.39 -35.19
CA LYS A 412 -10.40 -10.79 -36.31
C LYS A 412 -11.55 -9.85 -35.90
N ASP A 413 -11.78 -9.63 -34.61
CA ASP A 413 -12.65 -8.52 -34.15
C ASP A 413 -11.80 -7.31 -33.71
N ASN A 414 -11.52 -6.42 -34.66
CA ASN A 414 -10.72 -5.19 -34.54
C ASN A 414 -10.81 -4.47 -33.16
N ILE A 415 -9.87 -4.76 -32.25
CA ILE A 415 -9.62 -3.92 -31.07
C ILE A 415 -8.80 -2.72 -31.55
N SER A 416 -9.46 -1.62 -31.90
CA SER A 416 -8.78 -0.38 -32.21
C SER A 416 -8.16 0.24 -30.94
N ALA A 417 -6.97 0.82 -31.05
CA ALA A 417 -6.31 1.54 -29.95
C ALA A 417 -7.23 2.57 -29.27
N ASP A 418 -8.10 3.24 -30.04
CA ASP A 418 -9.09 4.20 -29.50
C ASP A 418 -10.07 3.54 -28.52
N LYS A 419 -10.52 2.32 -28.81
CA LYS A 419 -11.45 1.56 -27.97
C LYS A 419 -10.79 1.21 -26.63
N VAL A 420 -9.52 0.81 -26.66
CA VAL A 420 -8.75 0.47 -25.44
C VAL A 420 -8.50 1.72 -24.60
N ILE A 421 -8.04 2.82 -25.23
CA ILE A 421 -7.82 4.11 -24.56
C ILE A 421 -9.12 4.59 -23.91
N PHE A 422 -10.25 4.52 -24.61
CA PHE A 422 -11.55 4.91 -24.09
C PHE A 422 -11.96 4.11 -22.84
N TRP A 423 -11.84 2.78 -22.88
CA TRP A 423 -12.22 1.94 -21.73
C TRP A 423 -11.25 2.07 -20.55
N LEU A 424 -9.97 2.35 -20.80
CA LEU A 424 -9.03 2.71 -19.74
C LEU A 424 -9.42 4.04 -19.08
N PHE A 425 -9.81 5.05 -19.86
CA PHE A 425 -10.38 6.27 -19.28
C PHE A 425 -11.71 6.02 -18.55
N ALA A 426 -12.54 5.07 -18.99
CA ALA A 426 -13.73 4.67 -18.24
C ALA A 426 -13.35 4.06 -16.87
N GLY A 427 -12.33 3.19 -16.85
CA GLY A 427 -11.73 2.68 -15.62
C GLY A 427 -11.16 3.79 -14.74
N ALA A 428 -10.54 4.81 -15.34
CA ALA A 428 -10.03 5.95 -14.61
C ALA A 428 -11.16 6.77 -13.96
N PHE A 429 -12.26 7.04 -14.69
CA PHE A 429 -13.45 7.72 -14.15
C PHE A 429 -14.08 6.93 -13.01
N LEU A 430 -14.20 5.61 -13.13
CA LEU A 430 -14.66 4.72 -12.05
C LEU A 430 -13.73 4.77 -10.83
N GLY A 431 -12.42 4.85 -11.08
CA GLY A 431 -11.40 4.87 -10.05
C GLY A 431 -11.29 6.17 -9.26
N MET A 432 -11.66 7.33 -9.84
CA MET A 432 -11.48 8.65 -9.20
C MET A 432 -12.03 8.70 -7.76
N PRO A 433 -13.27 8.25 -7.49
CA PRO A 433 -13.84 8.36 -6.14
C PRO A 433 -13.30 7.31 -5.16
N LEU A 434 -12.61 6.28 -5.67
CA LEU A 434 -12.11 5.16 -4.89
C LEU A 434 -10.68 5.39 -4.36
N GLY A 435 -9.96 6.36 -4.94
CA GLY A 435 -8.60 6.73 -4.53
C GLY A 435 -7.79 7.33 -5.67
N THR A 436 -6.57 7.76 -5.38
CA THR A 436 -5.69 8.42 -6.37
C THR A 436 -4.98 7.42 -7.29
N SER A 437 -4.64 6.22 -6.81
CA SER A 437 -3.88 5.24 -7.61
C SER A 437 -4.66 4.67 -8.81
N PRO A 438 -5.93 4.23 -8.67
CA PRO A 438 -6.68 3.67 -9.81
C PRO A 438 -6.79 4.59 -11.04
N PRO A 439 -7.17 5.88 -10.92
CA PRO A 439 -7.25 6.78 -12.08
C PRO A 439 -5.88 7.06 -12.70
N ILE A 440 -4.82 7.17 -11.88
CA ILE A 440 -3.45 7.40 -12.37
C ILE A 440 -2.94 6.18 -13.15
N ILE A 441 -3.15 4.95 -12.66
CA ILE A 441 -2.73 3.73 -13.35
C ILE A 441 -3.47 3.61 -14.69
N CYS A 442 -4.80 3.75 -14.67
CA CYS A 442 -5.60 3.64 -15.89
C CYS A 442 -5.26 4.75 -16.90
N GLY A 443 -5.12 6.00 -16.44
CA GLY A 443 -4.72 7.13 -17.27
C GLY A 443 -3.30 6.99 -17.82
N GLY A 444 -2.37 6.46 -17.02
CA GLY A 444 -0.98 6.20 -17.41
C GLY A 444 -0.88 5.16 -18.52
N ILE A 445 -1.60 4.03 -18.37
CA ILE A 445 -1.67 2.99 -19.43
C ILE A 445 -2.35 3.56 -20.68
N ALA A 446 -3.44 4.31 -20.53
CA ALA A 446 -4.13 4.95 -21.66
C ALA A 446 -3.20 5.89 -22.43
N THR A 447 -2.40 6.67 -21.69
CA THR A 447 -1.41 7.61 -22.24
C THR A 447 -0.27 6.88 -22.93
N ALA A 448 0.24 5.78 -22.36
CA ALA A 448 1.27 4.96 -22.99
C ALA A 448 0.77 4.37 -24.31
N ILE A 449 -0.44 3.79 -24.33
CA ILE A 449 -1.04 3.27 -25.57
C ILE A 449 -1.24 4.40 -26.59
N TRP A 450 -1.70 5.58 -26.15
CA TRP A 450 -1.83 6.75 -27.00
C TRP A 450 -0.49 7.18 -27.63
N LEU A 451 0.60 7.18 -26.84
CA LEU A 451 1.96 7.51 -27.27
C LEU A 451 2.46 6.50 -28.32
N PHE A 452 2.39 5.21 -28.03
CA PHE A 452 2.96 4.15 -28.87
C PHE A 452 2.08 3.75 -30.07
N SER A 453 0.78 4.05 -30.05
CA SER A 453 -0.12 3.78 -31.19
C SER A 453 -0.02 4.81 -32.33
N GLY A 454 0.89 5.79 -32.23
CA GLY A 454 1.06 6.86 -33.22
C GLY A 454 -0.08 7.89 -33.22
N ARG A 455 -1.02 7.79 -32.28
CA ARG A 455 -2.19 8.69 -32.15
C ARG A 455 -1.82 10.10 -31.71
N VAL A 456 -0.62 10.28 -31.16
CA VAL A 456 -0.02 11.61 -30.90
C VAL A 456 0.03 12.47 -32.16
N ARG A 457 0.12 11.89 -33.36
CA ARG A 457 0.08 12.66 -34.62
C ARG A 457 -1.23 13.45 -34.80
N LYS A 458 -2.33 12.99 -34.17
CA LYS A 458 -3.63 13.70 -34.17
C LYS A 458 -3.65 14.91 -33.24
N LEU A 459 -2.62 15.09 -32.40
CA LEU A 459 -2.46 16.22 -31.48
C LEU A 459 -2.25 17.55 -32.21
N ARG A 460 -1.85 17.54 -33.49
CA ARG A 460 -1.78 18.77 -34.31
C ARG A 460 -3.11 19.52 -34.34
N HIS A 461 -4.24 18.81 -34.27
CA HIS A 461 -5.55 19.43 -34.22
C HIS A 461 -5.87 20.05 -32.85
N PHE A 462 -5.27 19.54 -31.77
CA PHE A 462 -5.42 20.08 -30.41
C PHE A 462 -4.88 21.51 -30.31
N PHE A 463 -3.69 21.76 -30.85
CA PHE A 463 -3.04 23.07 -30.79
C PHE A 463 -3.66 24.13 -31.71
N GLY A 464 -4.61 23.75 -32.58
CA GLY A 464 -5.31 24.67 -33.48
C GLY A 464 -6.48 25.42 -32.84
N HIS A 465 -6.87 25.09 -31.60
CA HIS A 465 -8.05 25.68 -30.95
C HIS A 465 -7.69 26.73 -29.87
N GLY A 466 -8.54 27.73 -29.69
CA GLY A 466 -8.30 28.85 -28.77
C GLY A 466 -8.05 28.45 -27.31
N TYR A 467 -8.65 27.36 -26.83
CA TYR A 467 -8.50 26.88 -25.45
C TYR A 467 -7.22 26.08 -25.19
N SER A 468 -6.44 25.69 -26.21
CA SER A 468 -5.18 24.95 -25.99
C SER A 468 -4.07 25.86 -25.47
N ARG A 469 -4.11 27.14 -25.81
CA ARG A 469 -3.13 28.16 -25.39
C ARG A 469 -3.10 28.36 -23.87
N PRO A 470 -4.23 28.63 -23.17
CA PRO A 470 -4.21 28.75 -21.72
C PRO A 470 -3.81 27.43 -21.03
N ILE A 471 -4.16 26.26 -21.59
CA ILE A 471 -3.71 24.96 -21.06
C ILE A 471 -2.18 24.85 -21.12
N LEU A 472 -1.57 25.16 -22.27
CA LEU A 472 -0.12 25.14 -22.42
C LEU A 472 0.57 26.11 -21.46
N LEU A 473 0.07 27.33 -21.33
CA LEU A 473 0.62 28.29 -20.39
C LEU A 473 0.45 27.83 -18.94
N PHE A 474 -0.70 27.24 -18.59
CA PHE A 474 -0.93 26.66 -17.26
C PHE A 474 0.03 25.48 -16.97
N MET A 475 0.44 24.73 -18.00
CA MET A 475 1.47 23.70 -17.88
C MET A 475 2.89 24.26 -17.76
N LEU A 476 3.21 25.34 -18.47
CA LEU A 476 4.56 25.92 -18.50
C LEU A 476 4.86 26.77 -17.28
N LEU A 477 3.84 27.47 -16.75
CA LEU A 477 3.99 28.45 -15.67
C LEU A 477 4.69 27.87 -14.43
N PRO A 478 4.30 26.69 -13.90
CA PRO A 478 4.99 26.10 -12.75
C PRO A 478 6.47 25.81 -13.00
N TRP A 479 6.86 25.47 -14.24
CA TRP A 479 8.26 25.20 -14.59
C TRP A 479 9.07 26.49 -14.79
N LEU A 480 8.49 27.50 -15.43
CA LEU A 480 9.15 28.80 -15.60
C LEU A 480 9.39 29.47 -14.25
N CYS A 481 8.42 29.38 -13.35
CA CYS A 481 8.48 29.98 -12.03
C CYS A 481 9.32 29.17 -11.01
N LEU A 482 9.89 28.02 -11.41
CA LEU A 482 10.97 27.38 -10.66
C LEU A 482 12.31 28.11 -10.80
N LEU A 483 12.52 28.87 -11.88
CA LEU A 483 13.81 29.52 -12.13
C LEU A 483 14.21 30.53 -11.05
N TYR A 484 13.24 31.08 -10.33
CA TYR A 484 13.45 32.08 -9.29
C TYR A 484 12.76 31.72 -7.96
N THR A 485 12.29 30.48 -7.79
CA THR A 485 11.66 30.08 -6.52
C THR A 485 12.70 30.01 -5.40
N PRO A 486 12.38 30.47 -4.18
CA PRO A 486 13.24 30.29 -3.02
C PRO A 486 13.25 28.82 -2.52
N ASP A 487 12.39 27.94 -3.05
CA ASP A 487 12.29 26.53 -2.65
C ASP A 487 12.39 25.53 -3.80
N LEU A 488 13.56 25.46 -4.44
CA LEU A 488 13.78 24.65 -5.64
C LEU A 488 13.67 23.13 -5.36
N LYS A 489 14.27 22.63 -4.27
CA LYS A 489 14.34 21.19 -3.97
C LYS A 489 13.19 20.68 -3.10
N GLY A 490 12.39 21.57 -2.51
CA GLY A 490 11.24 21.24 -1.66
C GLY A 490 9.93 21.20 -2.43
N LEU A 491 8.97 22.05 -2.05
CA LEU A 491 7.62 22.10 -2.62
C LEU A 491 7.60 22.53 -4.09
N GLY A 492 8.63 23.26 -4.56
CA GLY A 492 8.71 23.74 -5.93
C GLY A 492 8.65 22.59 -6.95
N LEU A 493 9.56 21.61 -6.84
CA LEU A 493 9.60 20.47 -7.75
C LEU A 493 8.36 19.57 -7.64
N ASP A 494 7.81 19.39 -6.43
CA ASP A 494 6.55 18.64 -6.25
C ASP A 494 5.40 19.30 -7.02
N TYR A 495 5.22 20.61 -6.87
CA TYR A 495 4.13 21.34 -7.51
C TYR A 495 4.31 21.41 -9.04
N ALA A 496 5.53 21.67 -9.53
CA ALA A 496 5.82 21.63 -10.96
C ALA A 496 5.63 20.22 -11.55
N GLY A 497 6.00 19.17 -10.81
CA GLY A 497 5.83 17.78 -11.20
C GLY A 497 4.37 17.39 -11.46
N LYS A 498 3.40 18.04 -10.81
CA LYS A 498 1.95 17.82 -11.03
C LYS A 498 1.49 18.24 -12.44
N VAL A 499 2.30 18.95 -13.22
CA VAL A 499 1.97 19.25 -14.63
C VAL A 499 1.75 17.99 -15.47
N HIS A 500 2.32 16.83 -15.08
CA HIS A 500 2.12 15.57 -15.80
C HIS A 500 0.64 15.14 -15.93
N TYR A 501 -0.25 15.56 -15.02
CA TYR A 501 -1.68 15.28 -15.10
C TYR A 501 -2.32 15.81 -16.39
N TRP A 502 -1.79 16.89 -16.95
CA TRP A 502 -2.27 17.47 -18.20
C TRP A 502 -1.99 16.60 -19.43
N ILE A 503 -1.09 15.62 -19.34
CA ILE A 503 -0.87 14.65 -20.43
C ILE A 503 -2.15 13.81 -20.64
N TYR A 504 -2.92 13.53 -19.58
CA TYR A 504 -4.21 12.84 -19.69
C TYR A 504 -5.24 13.64 -20.51
N CYS A 505 -5.19 14.98 -20.45
CA CYS A 505 -6.01 15.86 -21.29
C CYS A 505 -5.74 15.59 -22.77
N LEU A 506 -4.45 15.56 -23.15
CA LEU A 506 -4.00 15.35 -24.53
C LEU A 506 -4.40 13.96 -25.05
N ALA A 507 -4.18 12.93 -24.23
CA ALA A 507 -4.53 11.56 -24.55
C ALA A 507 -6.05 11.39 -24.74
N LEU A 508 -6.87 11.85 -23.79
CA LEU A 508 -8.33 11.75 -23.89
C LEU A 508 -8.91 12.62 -25.02
N GLY A 509 -8.37 13.82 -25.22
CA GLY A 509 -8.79 14.71 -26.30
C GLY A 509 -8.58 14.09 -27.70
N SER A 510 -7.54 13.28 -27.87
CA SER A 510 -7.28 12.62 -29.15
C SER A 510 -8.27 11.50 -29.52
N VAL A 511 -9.10 11.05 -28.58
CA VAL A 511 -10.07 9.97 -28.78
C VAL A 511 -11.32 10.51 -29.48
N PRO A 512 -11.78 9.90 -30.58
CA PRO A 512 -13.02 10.29 -31.25
C PRO A 512 -14.23 9.83 -30.43
N LEU A 513 -14.61 10.60 -29.40
CA LEU A 513 -15.67 10.22 -28.45
C LEU A 513 -17.05 10.03 -29.11
N GLY A 514 -17.28 10.62 -30.30
CA GLY A 514 -18.48 10.38 -31.11
C GLY A 514 -18.73 8.90 -31.42
N LEU A 515 -17.68 8.08 -31.53
CA LEU A 515 -17.76 6.64 -31.81
C LEU A 515 -17.99 5.79 -30.56
N PHE A 516 -17.70 6.30 -29.35
CA PHE A 516 -17.59 5.49 -28.13
C PHE A 516 -18.59 5.84 -27.01
N ARG A 517 -19.57 6.72 -27.28
CA ARG A 517 -20.63 7.14 -26.34
C ARG A 517 -20.06 7.69 -25.02
N PRO A 518 -19.73 8.99 -24.93
CA PRO A 518 -19.10 9.59 -23.74
C PRO A 518 -19.93 9.47 -22.46
N LYS A 519 -21.24 9.19 -22.57
CA LYS A 519 -22.12 8.83 -21.44
C LYS A 519 -21.53 7.72 -20.56
N LYS A 520 -20.82 6.73 -21.13
CA LYS A 520 -20.24 5.62 -20.36
C LYS A 520 -19.16 6.07 -19.38
N LEU A 521 -18.38 7.10 -19.70
CA LEU A 521 -17.37 7.65 -18.79
C LEU A 521 -18.03 8.27 -17.55
N ILE A 522 -19.09 9.04 -17.77
CA ILE A 522 -19.85 9.70 -16.70
C ILE A 522 -20.59 8.65 -15.85
N GLN A 523 -21.17 7.62 -16.47
CA GLN A 523 -21.76 6.50 -15.74
C GLN A 523 -20.72 5.74 -14.89
N ALA A 524 -19.52 5.51 -15.43
CA ALA A 524 -18.42 4.88 -14.70
C ALA A 524 -18.04 5.70 -13.44
N PHE A 525 -17.95 7.02 -13.57
CA PHE A 525 -17.73 7.93 -12.43
C PHE A 525 -18.85 7.86 -11.38
N LEU A 526 -20.12 7.87 -11.81
CA LEU A 526 -21.27 7.72 -10.90
C LEU A 526 -21.25 6.36 -10.18
N ILE A 527 -20.94 5.28 -10.89
CA ILE A 527 -20.81 3.94 -10.29
C ILE A 527 -19.68 3.92 -9.26
N GLY A 528 -18.51 4.48 -9.59
CA GLY A 528 -17.40 4.63 -8.66
C GLY A 528 -17.77 5.40 -7.40
N LEU A 529 -18.52 6.49 -7.53
CA LEU A 529 -19.04 7.26 -6.40
C LEU A 529 -20.02 6.44 -5.55
N ALA A 530 -20.89 5.65 -6.17
CA ALA A 530 -21.85 4.82 -5.46
C ALA A 530 -21.15 3.75 -4.63
N ILE A 531 -20.15 3.08 -5.22
CA ILE A 531 -19.31 2.10 -4.53
C ILE A 531 -18.62 2.76 -3.32
N ASN A 532 -18.07 3.96 -3.50
CA ASN A 532 -17.41 4.67 -2.39
C ASN A 532 -18.39 5.12 -1.30
N ALA A 533 -19.60 5.54 -1.67
CA ALA A 533 -20.64 5.96 -0.73
C ALA A 533 -21.19 4.80 0.10
N VAL A 534 -21.38 3.63 -0.50
CA VAL A 534 -21.73 2.41 0.23
C VAL A 534 -20.61 2.04 1.22
N ALA A 535 -19.35 2.12 0.79
CA ALA A 535 -18.22 1.88 1.69
C ALA A 535 -18.18 2.87 2.87
N GLY A 536 -18.48 4.15 2.62
CA GLY A 536 -18.63 5.16 3.68
C GLY A 536 -19.77 4.85 4.65
N GLY A 537 -20.89 4.32 4.16
CA GLY A 537 -21.99 3.84 4.99
C GLY A 537 -21.60 2.63 5.84
N PHE A 538 -20.84 1.67 5.30
CA PHE A 538 -20.31 0.53 6.06
C PHE A 538 -19.32 0.95 7.13
N GLN A 539 -18.53 2.01 6.89
CA GLN A 539 -17.66 2.59 7.90
C GLN A 539 -18.45 3.20 9.06
N LEU A 540 -19.52 3.93 8.76
CA LEU A 540 -20.41 4.48 9.79
C LEU A 540 -21.09 3.35 10.60
N ALA A 541 -21.46 2.25 9.96
CA ALA A 541 -22.08 1.09 10.59
C ALA A 541 -21.11 0.19 11.37
N GLY A 542 -19.81 0.50 11.38
CA GLY A 542 -18.78 -0.32 12.04
C GLY A 542 -18.43 -1.63 11.32
N LEU A 543 -18.95 -1.85 10.09
CA LEU A 543 -18.69 -3.05 9.28
C LEU A 543 -17.33 -2.97 8.53
N MET A 544 -16.79 -1.76 8.40
CA MET A 544 -15.49 -1.51 7.76
C MET A 544 -14.69 -0.56 8.66
N PRO A 545 -13.37 -0.77 8.85
CA PRO A 545 -12.57 0.12 9.70
C PRO A 545 -12.55 1.55 9.16
N LEU A 546 -12.64 2.52 10.08
CA LEU A 546 -12.42 3.92 9.78
C LEU A 546 -10.97 4.14 9.31
N LYS A 547 -10.77 5.08 8.38
CA LYS A 547 -9.42 5.43 7.90
C LYS A 547 -8.89 6.67 8.61
N GLY A 548 -7.60 6.65 8.95
CA GLY A 548 -6.88 7.78 9.53
C GLY A 548 -7.50 8.23 10.85
N GLU A 549 -7.76 9.53 10.98
CA GLU A 549 -8.36 10.20 12.15
C GLU A 549 -9.87 9.92 12.35
N GLY A 550 -10.38 8.76 11.91
CA GLY A 550 -11.76 8.36 12.15
C GLY A 550 -12.79 8.81 11.11
N TRP A 551 -12.42 9.01 9.84
CA TRP A 551 -13.34 9.52 8.81
C TRP A 551 -14.07 8.43 8.01
N CYS A 552 -15.36 8.64 7.73
CA CYS A 552 -16.19 7.81 6.84
C CYS A 552 -15.95 8.11 5.34
N SER A 553 -14.69 8.11 4.91
CA SER A 553 -14.29 8.51 3.53
C SER A 553 -14.36 7.38 2.48
N GLY A 554 -14.81 6.19 2.87
CA GLY A 554 -14.82 4.99 2.05
C GLY A 554 -13.40 4.52 1.73
N PHE A 555 -13.12 4.29 0.45
CA PHE A 555 -11.81 3.88 -0.06
C PHE A 555 -10.84 5.06 -0.24
N GLY A 556 -11.34 6.30 -0.27
CA GLY A 556 -10.52 7.52 -0.40
C GLY A 556 -9.53 7.73 0.76
N ARG A 557 -8.56 8.64 0.56
CA ARG A 557 -7.58 9.05 1.60
C ARG A 557 -7.90 10.41 2.25
N GLY A 558 -8.92 11.12 1.76
CA GLY A 558 -9.29 12.45 2.26
C GLY A 558 -10.74 12.80 1.96
N TYR A 559 -11.31 13.73 2.73
CA TYR A 559 -12.72 14.13 2.63
C TYR A 559 -12.96 15.28 1.63
N SER A 560 -11.97 16.14 1.38
CA SER A 560 -12.11 17.35 0.57
C SER A 560 -12.41 17.04 -0.90
N THR A 561 -11.52 16.31 -1.58
CA THR A 561 -11.69 15.87 -2.98
C THR A 561 -12.95 15.03 -3.17
N LEU A 562 -13.22 14.13 -2.23
CA LEU A 562 -14.42 13.29 -2.26
C LEU A 562 -15.70 14.13 -2.16
N SER A 563 -15.75 15.14 -1.29
CA SER A 563 -16.91 16.02 -1.18
C SER A 563 -17.20 16.78 -2.48
N ALA A 564 -16.15 17.24 -3.19
CA ALA A 564 -16.30 17.85 -4.51
C ALA A 564 -16.85 16.85 -5.55
N TYR A 565 -16.35 15.62 -5.55
CA TYR A 565 -16.87 14.57 -6.43
C TYR A 565 -18.32 14.20 -6.14
N LEU A 566 -18.75 14.13 -4.87
CA LEU A 566 -20.13 13.88 -4.50
C LEU A 566 -21.07 14.97 -5.04
N VAL A 567 -20.68 16.25 -4.92
CA VAL A 567 -21.44 17.37 -5.50
C VAL A 567 -21.50 17.28 -7.02
N LEU A 568 -20.39 16.97 -7.68
CA LEU A 568 -20.35 16.75 -9.13
C LEU A 568 -21.24 15.57 -9.55
N GLY A 569 -21.23 14.47 -8.80
CA GLY A 569 -22.07 13.31 -9.01
C GLY A 569 -23.56 13.62 -8.89
N MET A 570 -23.95 14.40 -7.88
CA MET A 570 -25.34 14.86 -7.73
C MET A 570 -25.77 15.79 -8.87
N LEU A 571 -24.90 16.70 -9.32
CA LEU A 571 -25.19 17.55 -10.49
C LEU A 571 -25.39 16.71 -11.76
N ALA A 572 -24.49 15.76 -12.03
CA ALA A 572 -24.60 14.87 -13.19
C ALA A 572 -25.84 13.96 -13.13
N ALA A 573 -26.14 13.38 -11.96
CA ALA A 573 -27.31 12.55 -11.73
C ALA A 573 -28.62 13.35 -11.86
N SER A 574 -28.68 14.58 -11.35
CA SER A 574 -29.85 15.46 -11.49
C SER A 574 -30.09 15.86 -12.95
N PHE A 575 -29.04 16.06 -13.73
CA PHE A 575 -29.16 16.33 -15.16
C PHE A 575 -29.69 15.11 -15.92
N LEU A 576 -29.20 13.91 -15.60
CA LEU A 576 -29.72 12.65 -16.16
C LEU A 576 -31.19 12.44 -15.78
N PHE A 577 -31.58 12.77 -14.55
CA PHE A 577 -32.95 12.68 -14.06
C PHE A 577 -33.90 13.53 -14.92
N ARG A 578 -33.48 14.77 -15.23
CA ARG A 578 -34.24 15.67 -16.11
C ARG A 578 -34.41 15.13 -17.53
N LYS A 579 -33.41 14.41 -18.05
CA LYS A 579 -33.38 13.93 -19.44
C LYS A 579 -34.10 12.60 -19.66
N THR A 580 -34.29 11.80 -18.61
CA THR A 580 -34.95 10.50 -18.73
C THR A 580 -36.45 10.62 -18.45
N GLU A 581 -37.28 9.90 -19.20
CA GLU A 581 -38.73 9.80 -18.97
C GLU A 581 -39.11 8.50 -18.24
N GLU A 582 -38.21 7.52 -18.24
CA GLU A 582 -38.45 6.21 -17.63
C GLU A 582 -38.50 6.30 -16.10
N LYS A 583 -39.66 5.92 -15.53
CA LYS A 583 -39.92 5.99 -14.08
C LYS A 583 -38.90 5.19 -13.24
N LYS A 584 -38.51 3.98 -13.69
CA LYS A 584 -37.51 3.15 -12.98
C LYS A 584 -36.16 3.83 -12.89
N THR A 585 -35.66 4.34 -14.02
CA THR A 585 -34.40 5.10 -14.08
C THR A 585 -34.46 6.39 -13.24
N ARG A 586 -35.59 7.09 -13.20
CA ARG A 586 -35.78 8.26 -12.32
C ARG A 586 -35.66 7.89 -10.84
N ILE A 587 -36.33 6.83 -10.41
CA ILE A 587 -36.25 6.34 -9.02
C ILE A 587 -34.82 5.96 -8.66
N GLY A 588 -34.13 5.23 -9.54
CA GLY A 588 -32.72 4.86 -9.33
C GLY A 588 -31.80 6.07 -9.20
N LEU A 589 -31.99 7.12 -10.02
CA LEU A 589 -31.21 8.36 -9.92
C LEU A 589 -31.53 9.16 -8.65
N CYS A 590 -32.78 9.17 -8.18
CA CYS A 590 -33.13 9.76 -6.89
C CYS A 590 -32.43 9.04 -5.74
N PHE A 591 -32.47 7.70 -5.72
CA PHE A 591 -31.77 6.91 -4.72
C PHE A 591 -30.26 7.17 -4.75
N LEU A 592 -29.67 7.25 -5.94
CA LEU A 592 -28.26 7.55 -6.13
C LEU A 592 -27.88 8.93 -5.57
N MET A 593 -28.69 9.96 -5.84
CA MET A 593 -28.48 11.30 -5.28
C MET A 593 -28.64 11.33 -3.76
N LEU A 594 -29.62 10.60 -3.20
CA LEU A 594 -29.80 10.48 -1.75
C LEU A 594 -28.61 9.77 -1.10
N LEU A 595 -28.07 8.72 -1.74
CA LEU A 595 -26.86 8.03 -1.28
C LEU A 595 -25.66 8.98 -1.24
N TYR A 596 -25.46 9.80 -2.28
CA TYR A 596 -24.37 10.77 -2.31
C TYR A 596 -24.56 11.91 -1.30
N PHE A 597 -25.79 12.38 -1.14
CA PHE A 597 -26.13 13.39 -0.15
C PHE A 597 -25.89 12.87 1.27
N PHE A 598 -26.32 11.64 1.56
CA PHE A 598 -26.04 10.97 2.82
C PHE A 598 -24.54 10.87 3.07
N HIS A 599 -23.76 10.40 2.07
CA HIS A 599 -22.30 10.32 2.21
C HIS A 599 -21.68 11.69 2.46
N LEU A 600 -22.14 12.74 1.78
CA LEU A 600 -21.65 14.10 1.99
C LEU A 600 -21.88 14.55 3.44
N VAL A 601 -23.06 14.31 3.99
CA VAL A 601 -23.51 14.77 5.31
C VAL A 601 -22.81 14.05 6.48
N ILE A 602 -22.23 12.88 6.25
CA ILE A 602 -21.41 12.16 7.24
C ILE A 602 -19.90 12.46 7.10
N LEU A 603 -19.48 13.20 6.08
CA LEU A 603 -18.08 13.61 5.90
C LEU A 603 -17.75 14.87 6.68
N ASN A 604 -16.55 14.95 7.25
CA ASN A 604 -16.10 16.09 8.06
C ASN A 604 -15.74 17.38 7.27
N GLY A 605 -16.18 17.53 6.02
CA GLY A 605 -15.71 18.58 5.11
C GLY A 605 -16.59 19.82 4.99
N ARG A 606 -16.27 20.91 5.73
CA ARG A 606 -16.99 22.21 5.65
C ARG A 606 -17.07 22.78 4.24
N THR A 607 -15.97 22.71 3.48
CA THR A 607 -15.91 23.18 2.08
C THR A 607 -16.92 22.44 1.19
N GLY A 608 -17.14 21.14 1.43
CA GLY A 608 -18.11 20.34 0.69
C GLY A 608 -19.55 20.79 0.91
N TYR A 609 -19.91 21.14 2.15
CA TYR A 609 -21.22 21.66 2.53
C TYR A 609 -21.53 22.98 1.84
N VAL A 610 -20.60 23.93 1.90
CA VAL A 610 -20.74 25.24 1.25
C VAL A 610 -20.85 25.08 -0.27
N THR A 611 -20.00 24.24 -0.86
CA THR A 611 -20.03 23.95 -2.31
C THR A 611 -21.38 23.35 -2.71
N PHE A 612 -21.90 22.39 -1.95
CA PHE A 612 -23.20 21.79 -2.19
C PHE A 612 -24.33 22.82 -2.11
N LEU A 613 -24.38 23.65 -1.06
CA LEU A 613 -25.41 24.66 -0.89
C LEU A 613 -25.41 25.68 -2.03
N LEU A 614 -24.24 26.18 -2.42
CA LEU A 614 -24.11 27.14 -3.53
C LEU A 614 -24.51 26.55 -4.89
N LEU A 615 -24.29 25.26 -5.13
CA LEU A 615 -24.63 24.58 -6.39
C LEU A 615 -25.97 23.86 -6.37
N SER A 616 -26.62 23.72 -5.21
CA SER A 616 -27.94 23.11 -5.05
C SER A 616 -29.06 23.76 -5.89
N PRO A 617 -29.05 25.08 -6.20
CA PRO A 617 -30.02 25.66 -7.13
C PRO A 617 -30.04 24.99 -8.51
N LEU A 618 -28.88 24.54 -9.00
CA LEU A 618 -28.79 23.84 -10.28
C LEU A 618 -29.42 22.45 -10.23
N ILE A 619 -29.26 21.75 -9.10
CA ILE A 619 -29.88 20.45 -8.83
C ILE A 619 -31.40 20.64 -8.77
N ILE A 620 -31.89 21.58 -7.96
CA ILE A 620 -33.32 21.86 -7.77
C ILE A 620 -33.97 22.27 -9.10
N ARG A 621 -33.31 23.12 -9.89
CA ARG A 621 -33.78 23.50 -11.23
C ARG A 621 -33.97 22.28 -12.14
N ASN A 622 -33.12 21.26 -12.03
CA ASN A 622 -33.25 20.06 -12.84
C ASN A 622 -34.47 19.19 -12.45
N PHE A 623 -34.95 19.27 -11.20
CA PHE A 623 -36.18 18.61 -10.76
C PHE A 623 -37.45 19.35 -11.20
N PHE A 624 -37.51 20.67 -11.05
CA PHE A 624 -38.73 21.45 -11.25
C PHE A 624 -38.85 22.11 -12.64
N GLY A 625 -37.84 21.96 -13.50
CA GLY A 625 -37.86 22.39 -14.90
C GLY A 625 -37.73 23.91 -15.14
N GLN A 626 -38.25 24.74 -14.24
CA GLN A 626 -38.23 26.22 -14.31
C GLN A 626 -37.42 26.83 -13.15
N PHE A 627 -36.66 27.88 -13.46
CA PHE A 627 -35.89 28.64 -12.45
C PHE A 627 -36.80 29.65 -11.74
N ARG A 628 -37.70 29.15 -10.89
CA ARG A 628 -38.55 30.01 -10.04
C ARG A 628 -37.87 30.21 -8.69
N ILE A 629 -37.57 31.46 -8.34
CA ILE A 629 -36.79 31.79 -7.14
C ILE A 629 -37.40 31.18 -5.87
N ILE A 630 -38.74 31.23 -5.73
CA ILE A 630 -39.46 30.64 -4.59
C ILE A 630 -39.20 29.13 -4.47
N ARG A 631 -39.28 28.38 -5.57
CA ARG A 631 -39.04 26.91 -5.55
C ARG A 631 -37.60 26.58 -5.19
N ILE A 632 -36.66 27.40 -5.65
CA ILE A 632 -35.25 27.26 -5.36
C ILE A 632 -34.97 27.56 -3.89
N SER A 633 -35.46 28.69 -3.38
CA SER A 633 -35.30 29.09 -1.98
C SER A 633 -35.89 28.04 -1.03
N VAL A 634 -37.11 27.57 -1.28
CA VAL A 634 -37.74 26.51 -0.49
C VAL A 634 -36.93 25.21 -0.58
N GLY A 635 -36.50 24.80 -1.78
CA GLY A 635 -35.69 23.59 -1.95
C GLY A 635 -34.34 23.67 -1.22
N CYS A 636 -33.65 24.80 -1.28
CA CYS A 636 -32.41 25.04 -0.55
C CYS A 636 -32.64 25.04 0.96
N ALA A 637 -33.73 25.63 1.45
CA ALA A 637 -34.08 25.62 2.87
C ALA A 637 -34.38 24.20 3.38
N VAL A 638 -35.08 23.38 2.59
CA VAL A 638 -35.33 21.97 2.91
C VAL A 638 -34.01 21.18 2.95
N LEU A 639 -33.15 21.32 1.94
CA LEU A 639 -31.85 20.65 1.92
C LEU A 639 -30.98 21.08 3.11
N LEU A 640 -30.98 22.37 3.45
CA LEU A 640 -30.29 22.89 4.63
C LEU A 640 -30.85 22.23 5.91
N GLY A 641 -32.17 22.24 6.10
CA GLY A 641 -32.81 21.58 7.23
C GLY A 641 -32.46 20.09 7.34
N MET A 642 -32.43 19.37 6.22
CA MET A 642 -32.00 17.96 6.17
C MET A 642 -30.53 17.79 6.56
N MET A 643 -29.64 18.69 6.15
CA MET A 643 -28.22 18.63 6.56
C MET A 643 -28.08 18.81 8.07
N PHE A 644 -28.86 19.71 8.67
CA PHE A 644 -28.86 19.96 10.13
C PHE A 644 -29.41 18.79 10.97
N LEU A 645 -30.03 17.76 10.35
CA LEU A 645 -30.38 16.53 11.05
C LEU A 645 -29.14 15.72 11.46
N SER A 646 -28.03 15.87 10.74
CA SER A 646 -26.77 15.18 11.06
C SER A 646 -26.03 15.83 12.22
N PRO A 647 -25.62 15.06 13.25
CA PRO A 647 -24.80 15.59 14.33
C PRO A 647 -23.46 16.13 13.81
N VAL A 648 -22.85 15.44 12.84
CA VAL A 648 -21.57 15.85 12.23
C VAL A 648 -21.67 17.25 11.61
N VAL A 649 -22.78 17.56 10.94
CA VAL A 649 -22.98 18.90 10.36
C VAL A 649 -23.16 19.94 11.47
N ARG A 650 -23.96 19.65 12.50
CA ARG A 650 -24.20 20.56 13.63
C ARG A 650 -22.90 20.91 14.35
N ASP A 651 -22.10 19.91 14.69
CA ASP A 651 -20.82 20.09 15.39
C ASP A 651 -19.86 20.93 14.53
N ARG A 652 -19.79 20.66 13.22
CA ARG A 652 -18.94 21.41 12.29
C ARG A 652 -19.37 22.87 12.11
N VAL A 653 -20.68 23.14 12.11
CA VAL A 653 -21.23 24.50 12.09
C VAL A 653 -20.94 25.20 13.42
N ALA A 654 -21.16 24.55 14.56
CA ALA A 654 -20.87 25.10 15.88
C ALA A 654 -19.40 25.51 16.02
N LEU A 655 -18.47 24.62 15.63
CA LEU A 655 -17.04 24.93 15.57
C LEU A 655 -16.71 26.12 14.64
N SER A 656 -17.46 26.29 13.54
CA SER A 656 -17.24 27.43 12.64
C SER A 656 -17.73 28.75 13.25
N VAL A 657 -18.84 28.71 13.98
CA VAL A 657 -19.39 29.86 14.72
C VAL A 657 -18.45 30.23 15.87
N GLU A 658 -17.93 29.25 16.60
CA GLU A 658 -16.94 29.47 17.65
C GLU A 658 -15.68 30.17 17.12
N GLN A 659 -15.14 29.71 15.99
CA GLN A 659 -13.99 30.34 15.33
C GLN A 659 -14.28 31.78 14.88
N LEU A 660 -15.48 32.07 14.38
CA LEU A 660 -15.88 33.43 14.03
C LEU A 660 -16.03 34.31 15.27
N ASN A 661 -16.65 33.80 16.33
CA ASN A 661 -16.80 34.51 17.60
C ASN A 661 -15.44 34.80 18.24
N TYR A 662 -14.48 33.89 18.11
CA TYR A 662 -13.10 34.14 18.54
C TYR A 662 -12.54 35.38 17.83
N HIS A 663 -12.58 35.47 16.50
CA HIS A 663 -12.04 36.64 15.78
C HIS A 663 -12.83 37.94 15.99
N LEU A 664 -14.12 37.86 16.33
CA LEU A 664 -14.92 39.04 16.66
C LEU A 664 -14.59 39.61 18.05
N ASN A 665 -14.17 38.77 18.99
CA ASN A 665 -13.92 39.16 20.39
C ASN A 665 -12.42 39.22 20.75
N ALA A 666 -11.54 38.64 19.93
CA ALA A 666 -10.10 38.70 20.11
C ALA A 666 -9.59 40.14 19.97
N ALA A 667 -8.46 40.42 20.64
CA ALA A 667 -7.81 41.72 20.53
C ALA A 667 -7.46 42.01 19.05
N PRO A 668 -7.53 43.29 18.59
CA PRO A 668 -7.27 43.64 17.19
C PRO A 668 -5.91 43.17 16.65
N GLU A 669 -4.92 43.04 17.52
CA GLU A 669 -3.59 42.50 17.26
C GLU A 669 -3.57 40.99 16.95
N ASP A 670 -4.51 40.21 17.49
CA ASP A 670 -4.54 38.74 17.37
C ASP A 670 -5.65 38.25 16.41
N ALA A 671 -6.65 39.10 16.14
CA ALA A 671 -7.77 38.79 15.28
C ALA A 671 -7.40 38.70 13.78
N TRP A 672 -8.27 38.05 13.00
CA TRP A 672 -8.23 38.04 11.53
C TRP A 672 -6.90 37.59 10.90
N GLY A 673 -6.28 36.55 11.47
CA GLY A 673 -5.08 35.95 10.89
C GLY A 673 -3.80 36.77 11.05
N ARG A 674 -3.72 37.58 12.10
CA ARG A 674 -2.47 38.25 12.49
C ARG A 674 -1.51 37.33 13.24
N GLU A 675 -2.04 36.33 13.92
CA GLU A 675 -1.30 35.24 14.55
C GLU A 675 -1.83 33.88 14.07
N TYR A 676 -0.95 32.87 14.03
CA TYR A 676 -1.37 31.52 13.70
C TYR A 676 -1.94 30.82 14.94
N ASN A 677 -3.22 30.47 14.90
CA ASN A 677 -3.85 29.68 15.96
C ASN A 677 -3.70 28.16 15.68
N ILE A 678 -2.90 27.49 16.52
CA ILE A 678 -2.58 26.06 16.42
C ILE A 678 -3.81 25.16 16.60
N GLU A 679 -4.72 25.52 17.50
CA GLU A 679 -5.92 24.73 17.81
C GLU A 679 -6.92 24.73 16.65
N ASN A 680 -6.87 25.74 15.77
CA ASN A 680 -7.91 25.99 14.77
C ASN A 680 -7.48 25.96 13.29
N GLN A 681 -6.18 25.79 12.99
CA GLN A 681 -5.63 25.85 11.62
C GLN A 681 -6.18 27.05 10.82
N ASP A 682 -5.91 28.25 11.32
CA ASP A 682 -6.59 29.48 10.89
C ASP A 682 -6.42 29.79 9.39
N ARG A 683 -7.50 29.66 8.62
CA ARG A 683 -7.54 30.01 7.19
C ARG A 683 -7.38 31.52 6.97
N PHE A 684 -7.79 32.37 7.91
CA PHE A 684 -7.61 33.81 7.81
C PHE A 684 -6.13 34.18 7.84
N TYR A 685 -5.32 33.52 8.69
CA TYR A 685 -3.87 33.69 8.70
C TYR A 685 -3.26 33.36 7.33
N MET A 686 -3.66 32.23 6.74
CA MET A 686 -3.20 31.80 5.43
C MET A 686 -3.60 32.77 4.31
N TRP A 687 -4.85 33.25 4.32
CA TRP A 687 -5.36 34.15 3.29
C TRP A 687 -4.74 35.54 3.38
N ARG A 688 -4.67 36.10 4.60
CA ARG A 688 -4.02 37.38 4.87
C ARG A 688 -2.54 37.32 4.50
N GLY A 689 -1.86 36.25 4.89
CA GLY A 689 -0.46 36.01 4.51
C GLY A 689 -0.28 35.99 3.00
N ALA A 690 -1.09 35.22 2.27
CA ALA A 690 -1.03 35.16 0.81
C ALA A 690 -1.26 36.52 0.12
N VAL A 691 -2.21 37.32 0.61
CA VAL A 691 -2.46 38.67 0.10
C VAL A 691 -1.24 39.57 0.32
N HIS A 692 -0.63 39.57 1.51
CA HIS A 692 0.58 40.35 1.78
C HIS A 692 1.74 39.93 0.87
N VAL A 693 1.97 38.62 0.76
CA VAL A 693 3.04 38.09 -0.11
C VAL A 693 2.83 38.52 -1.56
N PHE A 694 1.59 38.48 -2.04
CA PHE A 694 1.22 38.90 -3.40
C PHE A 694 1.42 40.40 -3.62
N VAL A 695 1.01 41.25 -2.68
CA VAL A 695 1.16 42.72 -2.79
C VAL A 695 2.64 43.11 -2.88
N GLU A 696 3.52 42.41 -2.18
CA GLU A 696 4.98 42.64 -2.27
C GLU A 696 5.60 42.10 -3.58
N ASN A 697 4.97 41.10 -4.22
CA ASN A 697 5.48 40.46 -5.43
C ASN A 697 4.39 40.35 -6.53
N PRO A 698 3.79 41.47 -6.98
CA PRO A 698 2.52 41.44 -7.73
C PRO A 698 2.65 40.91 -9.16
N LEU A 699 3.81 41.09 -9.80
CA LEU A 699 4.00 40.72 -11.21
C LEU A 699 4.26 39.22 -11.40
N PHE A 700 5.24 38.68 -10.67
CA PHE A 700 5.73 37.30 -10.85
C PHE A 700 5.45 36.38 -9.66
N GLY A 701 4.92 36.89 -8.55
CA GLY A 701 4.79 36.12 -7.32
C GLY A 701 6.15 35.70 -6.77
N VAL A 702 6.13 34.78 -5.80
CA VAL A 702 7.34 34.25 -5.15
C VAL A 702 7.87 32.96 -5.77
N GLY A 703 7.36 32.58 -6.93
CA GLY A 703 7.76 31.36 -7.63
C GLY A 703 7.07 30.09 -7.13
N THR A 704 7.20 29.00 -7.88
CA THR A 704 6.53 27.73 -7.62
C THR A 704 7.00 27.13 -6.30
N GLY A 705 6.07 26.91 -5.35
CA GLY A 705 6.39 26.40 -4.01
C GLY A 705 7.00 27.43 -3.05
N GLY A 706 7.22 28.69 -3.49
CA GLY A 706 7.86 29.73 -2.68
C GLY A 706 7.01 30.28 -1.52
N TYR A 707 5.70 30.03 -1.54
CA TYR A 707 4.74 30.55 -0.55
C TYR A 707 5.12 30.21 0.90
N GLN A 708 5.48 28.96 1.17
CA GLN A 708 5.79 28.50 2.54
C GLN A 708 6.95 29.30 3.15
N LYS A 709 8.04 29.46 2.40
CA LYS A 709 9.21 30.25 2.84
C LYS A 709 8.85 31.73 2.97
N ALA A 710 8.13 32.29 2.00
CA ALA A 710 7.72 33.69 2.03
C ALA A 710 6.78 34.02 3.21
N LEU A 711 5.90 33.09 3.59
CA LEU A 711 5.04 33.25 4.75
C LEU A 711 5.85 33.10 6.05
N LYS A 712 6.70 32.07 6.14
CA LYS A 712 7.51 31.81 7.34
C LYS A 712 8.49 32.94 7.66
N ALA A 713 9.00 33.64 6.64
CA ALA A 713 9.84 34.82 6.81
C ALA A 713 9.10 36.05 7.38
N ARG A 714 7.76 36.08 7.28
CA ARG A 714 6.91 37.16 7.83
C ARG A 714 6.23 36.78 9.15
N GLY A 715 5.97 35.49 9.34
CA GLY A 715 5.36 34.94 10.55
C GLY A 715 6.32 34.93 11.74
N ARG A 716 5.80 34.53 12.90
CA ARG A 716 6.62 34.38 14.10
C ARG A 716 7.51 33.12 13.98
N PRO A 717 8.64 33.07 14.72
CA PRO A 717 9.52 31.89 14.71
C PRO A 717 8.81 30.59 15.10
N GLU A 718 7.72 30.66 15.87
CA GLU A 718 6.94 29.50 16.32
C GLU A 718 5.89 29.03 15.29
N ASP A 719 5.52 29.86 14.31
CA ASP A 719 4.46 29.53 13.34
C ASP A 719 4.80 28.29 12.51
N PRO A 720 3.89 27.34 12.26
CA PRO A 720 4.22 26.15 11.48
C PRO A 720 4.47 26.49 10.00
N PRO A 721 5.26 25.66 9.28
CA PRO A 721 5.52 25.87 7.87
C PRO A 721 4.30 25.50 7.01
N ILE A 722 3.52 26.49 6.56
CA ILE A 722 2.28 26.28 5.78
C ILE A 722 2.57 26.14 4.27
N ALA A 723 2.20 25.01 3.67
CA ALA A 723 2.54 24.69 2.28
C ALA A 723 1.77 25.48 1.21
N HIS A 724 0.54 25.92 1.49
CA HIS A 724 -0.32 26.65 0.54
C HIS A 724 -1.48 27.38 1.24
N PRO A 725 -2.10 28.40 0.61
CA PRO A 725 -3.14 29.22 1.25
C PRO A 725 -4.54 28.59 1.31
N HIS A 726 -4.72 27.33 0.92
CA HIS A 726 -6.05 26.69 0.85
C HIS A 726 -7.08 27.50 0.05
N ASN A 727 -6.64 28.15 -1.03
CA ASN A 727 -7.48 28.88 -1.97
C ASN A 727 -6.74 28.92 -3.31
N ASP A 728 -7.34 28.41 -4.37
CA ASP A 728 -6.71 28.31 -5.69
C ASP A 728 -6.36 29.68 -6.26
N LEU A 729 -7.24 30.68 -6.12
CA LEU A 729 -6.99 32.02 -6.65
C LEU A 729 -5.82 32.70 -5.92
N LEU A 730 -5.80 32.62 -4.59
CA LEU A 730 -4.69 33.15 -3.78
C LEU A 730 -3.40 32.38 -4.05
N HIS A 731 -3.48 31.06 -4.26
CA HIS A 731 -2.32 30.25 -4.63
C HIS A 731 -1.74 30.67 -5.99
N MET A 732 -2.59 30.89 -6.99
CA MET A 732 -2.17 31.38 -8.31
C MET A 732 -1.57 32.79 -8.22
N ALA A 733 -2.19 33.68 -7.44
CA ALA A 733 -1.72 35.04 -7.22
C ALA A 733 -0.34 35.05 -6.54
N VAL A 734 -0.19 34.33 -5.43
CA VAL A 734 1.04 34.38 -4.64
C VAL A 734 2.20 33.68 -5.34
N SER A 735 1.94 32.59 -6.07
CA SER A 735 2.99 31.79 -6.71
C SER A 735 3.46 32.40 -8.03
N TYR A 736 2.55 33.01 -8.79
CA TYR A 736 2.81 33.42 -10.19
C TYR A 736 2.40 34.87 -10.51
N GLY A 737 1.98 35.64 -9.51
CA GLY A 737 1.56 37.02 -9.66
C GLY A 737 0.31 37.20 -10.52
N ILE A 738 0.16 38.40 -11.08
CA ILE A 738 -0.96 38.75 -11.97
C ILE A 738 -1.03 37.88 -13.22
N MET A 739 0.12 37.38 -13.69
CA MET A 739 0.20 36.44 -14.80
C MET A 739 -0.52 35.12 -14.46
N GLY A 740 -0.33 34.58 -13.25
CA GLY A 740 -1.05 33.40 -12.79
C GLY A 740 -2.56 33.58 -12.76
N ILE A 741 -3.01 34.71 -12.21
CA ILE A 741 -4.43 35.07 -12.15
C ILE A 741 -5.02 35.14 -13.57
N PHE A 742 -4.32 35.82 -14.49
CA PHE A 742 -4.75 35.94 -15.88
C PHE A 742 -4.86 34.57 -16.55
N VAL A 743 -3.83 33.71 -16.45
CA VAL A 743 -3.86 32.37 -17.05
C VAL A 743 -4.97 31.50 -16.44
N PHE A 744 -5.19 31.60 -15.13
CA PHE A 744 -6.27 30.89 -14.44
C PHE A 744 -7.66 31.28 -14.99
N PHE A 745 -7.98 32.58 -15.04
CA PHE A 745 -9.26 33.04 -15.58
C PHE A 745 -9.39 32.82 -17.09
N TRP A 746 -8.30 32.91 -17.84
CA TRP A 746 -8.30 32.63 -19.27
C TRP A 746 -8.61 31.15 -19.54
N LEU A 747 -8.01 30.23 -18.78
CA LEU A 747 -8.30 28.80 -18.87
C LEU A 747 -9.78 28.50 -18.63
N PHE A 748 -10.32 28.91 -17.48
CA PHE A 748 -11.72 28.64 -17.15
C PHE A 748 -12.69 29.38 -18.07
N GLY A 749 -12.36 30.61 -18.46
CA GLY A 749 -13.15 31.40 -19.42
C GLY A 749 -13.28 30.72 -20.77
N GLU A 750 -12.17 30.22 -21.34
CA GLU A 750 -12.20 29.46 -22.58
C GLU A 750 -12.90 28.10 -22.41
N MET A 751 -12.72 27.40 -21.29
CA MET A 751 -13.44 26.15 -21.03
C MET A 751 -14.96 26.37 -20.97
N ILE A 752 -15.43 27.42 -20.28
CA ILE A 752 -16.85 27.78 -20.19
C ILE A 752 -17.39 28.15 -21.57
N LYS A 753 -16.70 29.05 -22.28
CA LYS A 753 -17.08 29.53 -23.62
C LYS A 753 -17.30 28.38 -24.60
N ASN A 754 -16.42 27.37 -24.58
CA ASN A 754 -16.52 26.21 -25.47
C ASN A 754 -17.50 25.14 -24.97
N ALA A 755 -17.71 25.00 -23.66
CA ALA A 755 -18.67 24.03 -23.10
C ALA A 755 -20.13 24.52 -23.16
N TRP A 756 -20.35 25.84 -23.13
CA TRP A 756 -21.67 26.47 -23.06
C TRP A 756 -22.63 26.13 -24.22
N PRO A 757 -22.20 26.07 -25.49
CA PRO A 757 -23.06 25.61 -26.59
C PRO A 757 -23.55 24.17 -26.38
N HIS A 758 -22.74 23.34 -25.72
CA HIS A 758 -23.03 21.93 -25.47
C HIS A 758 -23.69 21.67 -24.11
N ARG A 759 -24.15 22.70 -23.39
CA ARG A 759 -24.76 22.59 -22.03
C ARG A 759 -26.00 21.70 -21.95
N HIS A 760 -26.67 21.44 -23.08
CA HIS A 760 -27.84 20.58 -23.17
C HIS A 760 -27.50 19.11 -23.39
N THR A 761 -26.23 18.81 -23.68
CA THR A 761 -25.67 17.46 -23.76
C THR A 761 -25.16 17.04 -22.38
N LEU A 762 -25.15 15.73 -22.11
CA LEU A 762 -24.64 15.20 -20.84
C LEU A 762 -23.17 15.57 -20.62
N THR A 763 -22.34 15.44 -21.65
CA THR A 763 -20.89 15.69 -21.54
C THR A 763 -20.58 17.17 -21.36
N GLY A 764 -21.23 18.06 -22.12
CA GLY A 764 -21.05 19.51 -21.93
C GLY A 764 -21.57 19.98 -20.56
N ASN A 765 -22.69 19.43 -20.08
CA ASN A 765 -23.19 19.72 -18.74
C ASN A 765 -22.24 19.21 -17.63
N PHE A 766 -21.67 18.02 -17.80
CA PHE A 766 -20.69 17.46 -16.86
C PHE A 766 -19.44 18.34 -16.76
N VAL A 767 -18.88 18.77 -17.90
CA VAL A 767 -17.72 19.68 -17.93
C VAL A 767 -18.04 21.01 -17.25
N LEU A 768 -19.20 21.62 -17.56
CA LEU A 768 -19.63 22.85 -16.88
C LEU A 768 -19.81 22.65 -15.37
N SER A 769 -20.39 21.52 -14.96
CA SER A 769 -20.57 21.19 -13.54
C SER A 769 -19.21 21.00 -12.84
N ALA A 770 -18.26 20.35 -13.49
CA ALA A 770 -16.90 20.18 -12.97
C ALA A 770 -16.20 21.53 -12.80
N ILE A 771 -16.33 22.44 -13.78
CA ILE A 771 -15.81 23.81 -13.69
C ILE A 771 -16.39 24.54 -12.48
N TRP A 772 -17.72 24.54 -12.32
CA TRP A 772 -18.36 25.21 -11.19
C TRP A 772 -17.95 24.61 -9.84
N VAL A 773 -17.87 23.28 -9.73
CA VAL A 773 -17.40 22.61 -8.52
C VAL A 773 -15.96 23.00 -8.20
N ILE A 774 -15.05 22.98 -9.18
CA ILE A 774 -13.64 23.35 -8.99
C ILE A 774 -13.53 24.82 -8.56
N LEU A 775 -14.21 25.74 -9.24
CA LEU A 775 -14.14 27.18 -8.92
C LEU A 775 -14.72 27.49 -7.54
N VAL A 776 -15.91 26.99 -7.22
CA VAL A 776 -16.58 27.28 -5.93
C VAL A 776 -15.82 26.63 -4.77
N SER A 777 -15.45 25.36 -4.92
CA SER A 777 -14.72 24.64 -3.88
C SER A 777 -13.28 25.16 -3.73
N GLY A 778 -12.69 25.66 -4.83
CA GLY A 778 -11.33 26.23 -4.87
C GLY A 778 -11.21 27.59 -4.19
N LEU A 779 -12.33 28.26 -3.85
CA LEU A 779 -12.30 29.42 -2.95
C LEU A 779 -11.89 29.06 -1.52
N PHE A 780 -12.01 27.78 -1.16
CA PHE A 780 -11.77 27.28 0.20
C PHE A 780 -10.81 26.07 0.23
N ASN A 781 -10.18 25.75 -0.89
CA ASN A 781 -9.14 24.74 -0.97
C ASN A 781 -8.17 24.98 -2.14
N ALA A 782 -7.01 24.33 -2.13
CA ALA A 782 -6.04 24.40 -3.23
C ALA A 782 -6.17 23.18 -4.18
N HIS A 783 -7.26 23.12 -4.94
CA HIS A 783 -7.55 21.98 -5.83
C HIS A 783 -6.58 21.85 -7.01
N THR A 784 -5.95 22.95 -7.42
CA THR A 784 -4.90 22.94 -8.44
C THR A 784 -3.64 22.16 -8.01
N LEU A 785 -3.48 21.91 -6.71
CA LEU A 785 -2.39 21.10 -6.15
C LEU A 785 -2.83 19.69 -5.74
N ASP A 786 -4.14 19.41 -5.67
CA ASP A 786 -4.67 18.10 -5.31
C ASP A 786 -4.67 17.15 -6.52
N ALA A 787 -4.10 15.95 -6.34
CA ALA A 787 -3.95 14.95 -7.39
C ALA A 787 -5.29 14.53 -8.02
N GLY A 788 -6.36 14.41 -7.24
CA GLY A 788 -7.66 14.03 -7.77
C GLY A 788 -8.32 15.17 -8.54
N MET A 789 -8.26 16.38 -8.01
CA MET A 789 -8.92 17.53 -8.62
C MET A 789 -8.19 18.04 -9.88
N ILE A 790 -6.85 18.05 -9.89
CA ILE A 790 -6.09 18.37 -11.11
C ILE A 790 -6.31 17.32 -12.20
N PHE A 791 -6.44 16.04 -11.84
CA PHE A 791 -6.83 14.98 -12.77
C PHE A 791 -8.23 15.25 -13.36
N LEU A 792 -9.21 15.58 -12.51
CA LEU A 792 -10.57 15.93 -12.95
C LEU A 792 -10.57 17.13 -13.90
N LEU A 793 -9.80 18.19 -13.59
CA LEU A 793 -9.65 19.36 -14.44
C LEU A 793 -9.08 18.99 -15.81
N ALA A 794 -7.97 18.21 -15.82
CA ALA A 794 -7.30 17.78 -17.04
C ALA A 794 -8.21 16.91 -17.93
N VAL A 795 -8.91 15.92 -17.36
CA VAL A 795 -9.82 15.07 -18.16
C VAL A 795 -11.06 15.83 -18.59
N SER A 796 -11.54 16.83 -17.82
CA SER A 796 -12.66 17.69 -18.24
C SER A 796 -12.28 18.55 -19.43
N ALA A 797 -11.06 19.10 -19.45
CA ALA A 797 -10.51 19.79 -20.62
C ALA A 797 -10.33 18.83 -21.82
N GLY A 798 -9.93 17.58 -21.57
CA GLY A 798 -9.84 16.55 -22.62
C GLY A 798 -11.19 16.18 -23.22
N LEU A 799 -12.22 16.00 -22.39
CA LEU A 799 -13.60 15.78 -22.82
C LEU A 799 -14.12 16.95 -23.66
N LEU A 800 -13.84 18.18 -23.25
CA LEU A 800 -14.22 19.38 -23.99
C LEU A 800 -13.61 19.39 -25.40
N HIS A 801 -12.30 19.12 -25.50
CA HIS A 801 -11.63 19.05 -26.79
C HIS A 801 -12.27 18.01 -27.72
N ALA A 802 -12.54 16.82 -27.20
CA ALA A 802 -13.16 15.75 -27.99
C ALA A 802 -14.58 16.11 -28.47
N ILE A 803 -15.36 16.88 -27.71
CA ILE A 803 -16.67 17.39 -28.13
C ILE A 803 -16.52 18.42 -29.27
N VAL A 804 -15.62 19.39 -29.11
CA VAL A 804 -15.47 20.52 -30.06
C VAL A 804 -14.89 20.05 -31.40
N SER A 805 -13.88 19.19 -31.36
CA SER A 805 -13.13 18.74 -32.54
C SER A 805 -13.90 17.75 -33.41
N PHE A 806 -14.65 16.83 -32.79
CA PHE A 806 -15.37 15.76 -33.51
C PHE A 806 -16.88 16.01 -33.63
N GLY A 807 -17.43 17.02 -32.93
CA GLY A 807 -18.84 17.39 -32.99
C GLY A 807 -19.28 18.12 -34.27
N LYS A 808 -18.33 18.67 -35.06
CA LYS A 808 -18.63 19.33 -36.34
C LYS A 808 -18.91 18.35 -37.51
N GLY A 809 -18.75 17.04 -37.30
CA GLY A 809 -18.91 16.02 -38.34
C GLY A 809 -20.29 15.37 -38.47
N SER A 810 -21.26 15.63 -37.58
CA SER A 810 -22.56 14.93 -37.58
C SER A 810 -23.74 15.79 -38.09
N GLY A 811 -23.46 16.84 -38.87
CA GLY A 811 -24.47 17.79 -39.38
C GLY A 811 -24.75 17.70 -40.87
N LYS A 812 -24.27 16.67 -41.56
CA LYS A 812 -24.60 16.39 -42.97
C LYS A 812 -24.77 14.89 -43.19
N THR A 813 -25.95 14.38 -42.83
CA THR A 813 -26.66 13.28 -43.48
C THR A 813 -28.10 13.38 -43.04
#